data_AF-A0A2D0STL3-F1
#
_entry.id   AF-A0A2D0STL3-F1
#
_cell.length_a   1.000
_cell.length_b   1.000
_cell.length_c   1.000
_cell.angle_alpha   90.00
_cell.angle_beta   90.00
_cell.angle_gamma   90.00
#
_symmetry.space_group_name_H-M   'P 1'
#
loop_
_entity.id
_entity.type
_entity.pdbx_description
1 polymer ?
#
loop_
_entity_poly.entity_id
_entity_poly.type
_entity_poly.pdbx_seq_one_letter_code
_entity_poly.pdbx_strand_id
1 'polypeptide(L)'
;MGVSLGHQVGYQVRFDDCTTKDTLVKYMTDGCMLREILTDRSLRQYSVVILDEVHERSLNTDILLGLLKKTPSRGCHGRTLPLKVVVMSATLETDKLSVFLGDCPVFAIPGRTYPVKELFCNLIGPKEKEGSAYVKAVVKMALDVHTNEAAGDILVFLTGQSEIEKACDMLFEKAESIDYRYDVNDRTVEGLLILPLYGSMPTDQQKQIFQPAPAGVRKCVVATNIAATSLTINGVRYIVDSGFVKQLNHNSRVGLDILDVVPISKSEAQQRAGRAGRTSPGKCFRIYNKEFWEKCMPEYTVPEIQRTSLTSVILTLKCLGVHDVIRFPYLDHPEERFILDALKKLYQFDAIDRKGNVTTLGRLMVEFPLPPGLTRALLKSAALGCEEVMLPVAAMLSVENIFIRPGCHFSNRTVITVITTILITVHTFLYFVHKGLPEKQKEAEIMHRELAARAGGSNDFLMLLCIFEKCRASENPSAWSKDHWIHWRALKSAFSVETQLKEILFRLKQRKDFPQETFKGSKSELLRQCLCQGYFTNVARRSFGKAFCTMDGHGSTVHIHPSSSLFGQEAQLDWIIFHDVLVTSRVYVRTVCPIRYDWVEGLLPKLHEIDVYDLSNVAREEVTDEEMARWEKKRVAQKQMETNEDASKKLEKRNDESSITEARARYLQRKQNRFQTKHS
;
A
#
# COMPACT_ATOMS: atom_id res chain seq x y z
N MET A 1 -12.95 31.21 1.52
CA MET A 1 -14.38 31.20 1.87
C MET A 1 -14.66 31.72 3.28
N GLY A 2 -13.71 31.70 4.23
CA GLY A 2 -13.93 32.31 5.55
C GLY A 2 -15.00 31.62 6.41
N VAL A 3 -15.26 30.33 6.13
CA VAL A 3 -16.27 29.52 6.81
C VAL A 3 -15.60 28.48 7.71
N SER A 4 -16.32 28.07 8.75
CA SER A 4 -15.90 26.95 9.60
C SER A 4 -15.94 25.64 8.81
N LEU A 5 -14.87 24.86 8.93
CA LEU A 5 -14.78 23.51 8.37
C LEU A 5 -15.88 22.62 8.97
N GLY A 6 -16.55 21.84 8.12
CA GLY A 6 -17.67 20.96 8.49
C GLY A 6 -19.05 21.60 8.37
N HIS A 7 -19.12 22.93 8.19
CA HIS A 7 -20.38 23.62 7.89
C HIS A 7 -20.58 23.73 6.38
N GLN A 8 -20.44 24.91 5.76
CA GLN A 8 -20.64 25.07 4.30
C GLN A 8 -19.61 24.33 3.44
N VAL A 9 -18.39 24.17 3.95
CA VAL A 9 -17.31 23.39 3.31
C VAL A 9 -16.93 22.27 4.25
N GLY A 10 -17.06 21.04 3.78
CA GLY A 10 -16.76 19.84 4.53
C GLY A 10 -15.88 18.88 3.74
N TYR A 11 -15.40 17.84 4.41
CA TYR A 11 -14.66 16.77 3.75
C TYR A 11 -15.09 15.40 4.26
N GLN A 12 -14.89 14.39 3.42
CA GLN A 12 -15.05 12.99 3.79
C GLN A 12 -13.91 12.16 3.19
N VAL A 13 -13.06 11.62 4.05
CA VAL A 13 -12.02 10.67 3.66
C VAL A 13 -12.30 9.32 4.32
N ARG A 14 -11.51 8.30 3.98
CA ARG A 14 -11.66 6.98 4.58
C ARG A 14 -11.47 7.10 6.09
N PHE A 15 -12.51 6.72 6.81
CA PHE A 15 -12.58 6.80 8.26
C PHE A 15 -12.56 8.21 8.87
N ASP A 16 -12.95 9.25 8.15
CA ASP A 16 -13.11 10.59 8.74
C ASP A 16 -14.13 11.40 7.92
N ASP A 17 -15.19 11.85 8.57
CA ASP A 17 -16.28 12.61 7.94
C ASP A 17 -16.55 13.88 8.74
N CYS A 18 -16.17 15.01 8.14
CA CYS A 18 -16.42 16.34 8.66
C CYS A 18 -17.42 17.03 7.73
N THR A 19 -18.66 16.52 7.72
CA THR A 19 -19.78 17.11 6.98
C THR A 19 -21.04 17.22 7.84
N THR A 20 -21.87 18.19 7.50
CA THR A 20 -23.20 18.40 8.07
C THR A 20 -24.25 18.56 6.96
N LYS A 21 -25.54 18.64 7.34
CA LYS A 21 -26.64 18.90 6.39
C LYS A 21 -26.50 20.24 5.66
N ASP A 22 -25.72 21.17 6.21
CA ASP A 22 -25.48 22.50 5.65
C ASP A 22 -24.28 22.53 4.68
N THR A 23 -23.63 21.38 4.45
CA THR A 23 -22.47 21.28 3.56
C THR A 23 -22.89 21.49 2.10
N LEU A 24 -22.31 22.50 1.46
CA LEU A 24 -22.56 22.84 0.06
C LEU A 24 -21.44 22.34 -0.84
N VAL A 25 -20.20 22.37 -0.35
CA VAL A 25 -19.01 21.85 -1.05
C VAL A 25 -18.39 20.77 -0.20
N LYS A 26 -18.39 19.55 -0.74
CA LYS A 26 -17.85 18.37 -0.07
C LYS A 26 -16.62 17.88 -0.82
N TYR A 27 -15.46 17.95 -0.18
CA TYR A 27 -14.24 17.30 -0.66
C TYR A 27 -14.25 15.84 -0.24
N MET A 28 -14.02 14.90 -1.13
CA MET A 28 -13.95 13.50 -0.72
C MET A 28 -12.94 12.71 -1.52
N THR A 29 -12.46 11.61 -0.94
CA THR A 29 -11.67 10.65 -1.70
C THR A 29 -12.55 9.88 -2.69
N ASP A 30 -11.94 9.46 -3.80
CA ASP A 30 -12.55 8.64 -4.84
C ASP A 30 -13.30 7.39 -4.29
N GLY A 31 -12.71 6.70 -3.31
CA GLY A 31 -13.31 5.53 -2.66
C GLY A 31 -14.54 5.88 -1.80
N CYS A 32 -14.60 7.07 -1.20
CA CYS A 32 -15.80 7.54 -0.50
C CYS A 32 -16.91 7.83 -1.51
N MET A 33 -16.59 8.41 -2.67
CA MET A 33 -17.57 8.65 -3.72
C MET A 33 -18.15 7.33 -4.29
N LEU A 34 -17.31 6.31 -4.53
CA LEU A 34 -17.80 4.99 -4.95
C LEU A 34 -18.80 4.38 -3.96
N ARG A 35 -18.59 4.60 -2.67
CA ARG A 35 -19.50 4.14 -1.61
C ARG A 35 -20.83 4.87 -1.60
N GLU A 36 -20.82 6.16 -1.90
CA GLU A 36 -22.06 6.90 -2.08
C GLU A 36 -22.84 6.42 -3.30
N ILE A 37 -22.16 6.09 -4.41
CA ILE A 37 -22.81 5.50 -5.60
C ILE A 37 -23.44 4.13 -5.28
N LEU A 38 -22.82 3.32 -4.41
CA LEU A 38 -23.41 2.07 -3.93
C LEU A 38 -24.74 2.29 -3.19
N THR A 39 -24.86 3.40 -2.46
CA THR A 39 -26.06 3.75 -1.70
C THR A 39 -27.10 4.46 -2.58
N ASP A 40 -26.66 5.40 -3.42
CA ASP A 40 -27.48 6.16 -4.36
C ASP A 40 -26.77 6.26 -5.72
N ARG A 41 -27.12 5.33 -6.61
CA ARG A 41 -26.60 5.29 -7.99
C ARG A 41 -26.92 6.55 -8.80
N SER A 42 -27.95 7.29 -8.41
CA SER A 42 -28.36 8.51 -9.11
C SER A 42 -27.71 9.78 -8.57
N LEU A 43 -26.91 9.69 -7.50
CA LEU A 43 -26.17 10.79 -6.88
C LEU A 43 -27.08 12.02 -6.65
N ARG A 44 -28.29 11.81 -6.12
CA ARG A 44 -29.35 12.83 -6.03
C ARG A 44 -28.97 14.03 -5.18
N GLN A 45 -28.05 13.82 -4.24
CA GLN A 45 -27.53 14.88 -3.36
C GLN A 45 -26.60 15.86 -4.10
N TYR A 46 -26.10 15.49 -5.29
CA TYR A 46 -25.12 16.29 -6.03
C TYR A 46 -25.71 16.87 -7.32
N SER A 47 -25.45 18.15 -7.55
CA SER A 47 -25.71 18.82 -8.82
C SER A 47 -24.50 18.77 -9.77
N VAL A 48 -23.29 18.80 -9.20
CA VAL A 48 -22.01 18.77 -9.91
C VAL A 48 -21.06 17.81 -9.18
N VAL A 49 -20.34 17.00 -9.95
CA VAL A 49 -19.23 16.17 -9.49
C VAL A 49 -17.97 16.67 -10.19
N ILE A 50 -16.90 16.85 -9.42
CA ILE A 50 -15.57 17.20 -9.93
C ILE A 50 -14.65 16.04 -9.59
N LEU A 51 -14.11 15.38 -10.61
CA LEU A 51 -13.02 14.42 -10.48
C LEU A 51 -11.71 15.18 -10.66
N ASP A 52 -10.98 15.38 -9.57
CA ASP A 52 -9.70 16.10 -9.57
C ASP A 52 -8.51 15.15 -9.72
N GLU A 53 -7.38 15.66 -10.19
CA GLU A 53 -6.10 14.93 -10.29
C GLU A 53 -6.22 13.57 -11.03
N VAL A 54 -7.09 13.46 -12.05
CA VAL A 54 -7.39 12.18 -12.73
C VAL A 54 -6.17 11.54 -13.40
N HIS A 55 -5.11 12.31 -13.65
CA HIS A 55 -3.83 11.81 -14.14
C HIS A 55 -3.04 10.97 -13.13
N GLU A 56 -3.42 10.95 -11.84
CA GLU A 56 -2.86 9.98 -10.88
C GLU A 56 -3.31 8.55 -11.19
N ARG A 57 -4.38 8.37 -11.99
CA ARG A 57 -4.85 7.08 -12.52
C ARG A 57 -5.03 6.01 -11.42
N SER A 58 -5.61 6.41 -10.30
CA SER A 58 -5.97 5.52 -9.19
C SER A 58 -7.05 4.52 -9.63
N LEU A 59 -7.06 3.35 -8.98
CA LEU A 59 -8.01 2.30 -9.29
C LEU A 59 -9.47 2.77 -9.16
N ASN A 60 -9.79 3.51 -8.11
CA ASN A 60 -11.16 4.00 -7.87
C ASN A 60 -11.57 5.07 -8.88
N THR A 61 -10.65 5.96 -9.27
CA THR A 61 -10.92 7.03 -10.25
C THR A 61 -11.27 6.44 -11.62
N ASP A 62 -10.53 5.42 -12.07
CA ASP A 62 -10.83 4.76 -13.35
C ASP A 62 -12.20 4.07 -13.34
N ILE A 63 -12.61 3.49 -12.20
CA ILE A 63 -13.95 2.91 -12.03
C ILE A 63 -15.03 4.01 -12.00
N LEU A 64 -14.78 5.13 -11.32
CA LEU A 64 -15.68 6.28 -11.31
C LEU A 64 -15.88 6.84 -12.72
N LEU A 65 -14.81 6.96 -13.52
CA LEU A 65 -14.90 7.39 -14.91
C LEU A 65 -15.81 6.46 -15.72
N GLY A 66 -15.66 5.14 -15.58
CA GLY A 66 -16.53 4.16 -16.25
C GLY A 66 -17.99 4.25 -15.82
N LEU A 67 -18.24 4.45 -14.52
CA LEU A 67 -19.60 4.61 -13.98
C LEU A 67 -20.25 5.93 -14.41
N LEU A 68 -19.47 7.01 -14.48
CA LEU A 68 -19.94 8.36 -14.80
C LEU A 68 -19.98 8.65 -16.31
N LYS A 69 -19.38 7.79 -17.14
CA LYS A 69 -19.40 7.89 -18.61
C LYS A 69 -20.82 8.07 -19.17
N LYS A 70 -21.81 7.38 -18.59
CA LYS A 70 -23.23 7.61 -18.89
C LYS A 70 -23.85 8.42 -17.77
N THR A 71 -23.70 9.74 -17.85
CA THR A 71 -24.22 10.65 -16.84
C THR A 71 -25.75 10.58 -16.77
N PRO A 72 -26.37 10.52 -15.57
CA PRO A 72 -27.82 10.53 -15.45
C PRO A 72 -28.42 11.80 -16.08
N SER A 73 -29.21 11.62 -17.15
CA SER A 73 -29.88 12.71 -17.87
C SER A 73 -31.18 13.15 -17.17
N ARG A 74 -31.73 14.30 -17.58
CA ARG A 74 -33.03 14.81 -17.08
C ARG A 74 -34.11 13.76 -17.26
N GLY A 75 -34.89 13.49 -16.20
CA GLY A 75 -35.99 12.52 -16.22
C GLY A 75 -35.59 11.09 -15.84
N CYS A 76 -34.29 10.76 -15.80
CA CYS A 76 -33.83 9.49 -15.26
C CYS A 76 -33.82 9.50 -13.73
N HIS A 77 -34.35 8.44 -13.11
CA HIS A 77 -34.17 8.08 -11.71
C HIS A 77 -34.49 9.17 -10.66
N GLY A 78 -35.47 10.04 -10.94
CA GLY A 78 -35.99 11.02 -9.98
C GLY A 78 -35.18 12.32 -9.85
N ARG A 79 -34.32 12.64 -10.83
CA ARG A 79 -33.59 13.91 -10.87
C ARG A 79 -34.39 15.04 -11.53
N THR A 80 -34.39 16.21 -10.91
CA THR A 80 -34.96 17.46 -11.48
C THR A 80 -33.98 18.16 -12.43
N LEU A 81 -32.67 18.00 -12.19
CA LEU A 81 -31.59 18.58 -13.00
C LEU A 81 -30.58 17.50 -13.42
N PRO A 82 -30.00 17.62 -14.63
CA PRO A 82 -28.98 16.67 -15.08
C PRO A 82 -27.73 16.84 -14.20
N LEU A 83 -27.07 15.72 -13.87
CA LEU A 83 -25.80 15.77 -13.16
C LEU A 83 -24.73 16.36 -14.10
N LYS A 84 -23.91 17.29 -13.62
CA LYS A 84 -22.73 17.76 -14.37
C LYS A 84 -21.49 17.07 -13.83
N VAL A 85 -20.62 16.61 -14.73
CA VAL A 85 -19.33 16.01 -14.38
C VAL A 85 -18.23 16.88 -14.96
N VAL A 86 -17.25 17.25 -14.12
CA VAL A 86 -16.04 17.97 -14.51
C VAL A 86 -14.86 17.07 -14.22
N VAL A 87 -13.98 16.89 -15.19
CA VAL A 87 -12.75 16.09 -15.05
C VAL A 87 -11.57 17.04 -15.14
N MET A 88 -10.76 17.08 -14.08
CA MET A 88 -9.57 17.92 -14.00
C MET A 88 -8.31 17.06 -14.07
N SER A 89 -7.35 17.53 -14.87
CA SER A 89 -6.06 16.87 -15.06
C SER A 89 -4.97 17.93 -15.27
N ALA A 90 -3.78 17.68 -14.74
CA ALA A 90 -2.60 18.50 -14.97
C ALA A 90 -1.80 18.06 -16.22
N THR A 91 -2.11 16.90 -16.81
CA THR A 91 -1.36 16.31 -17.93
C THR A 91 -2.14 16.34 -19.24
N LEU A 92 -1.41 16.12 -20.35
CA LEU A 92 -1.86 16.30 -21.73
C LEU A 92 -2.68 15.13 -22.32
N GLU A 93 -2.99 14.06 -21.58
CA GLU A 93 -3.88 12.98 -22.09
C GLU A 93 -5.37 13.40 -22.15
N THR A 94 -5.65 14.69 -22.35
CA THR A 94 -7.01 15.23 -22.39
C THR A 94 -7.82 14.69 -23.56
N ASP A 95 -7.17 14.38 -24.68
CA ASP A 95 -7.84 13.88 -25.89
C ASP A 95 -8.43 12.48 -25.66
N LYS A 96 -7.66 11.60 -25.02
CA LYS A 96 -8.12 10.25 -24.68
C LYS A 96 -9.31 10.29 -23.71
N LEU A 97 -9.23 11.17 -22.70
CA LEU A 97 -10.32 11.40 -21.76
C LEU A 97 -11.57 11.99 -22.45
N SER A 98 -11.38 12.95 -23.35
CA SER A 98 -12.45 13.58 -24.12
C SER A 98 -13.20 12.55 -24.95
N VAL A 99 -12.48 11.76 -25.76
CA VAL A 99 -13.04 10.68 -26.58
C VAL A 99 -13.75 9.64 -25.70
N PHE A 100 -13.13 9.23 -24.60
CA PHE A 100 -13.73 8.24 -23.69
C PHE A 100 -15.07 8.73 -23.11
N LEU A 101 -15.19 10.02 -22.82
CA LEU A 101 -16.39 10.68 -22.27
C LEU A 101 -17.35 11.20 -23.36
N GLY A 102 -17.19 10.76 -24.60
CA GLY A 102 -18.08 11.13 -25.71
C GLY A 102 -17.77 12.49 -26.32
N ASP A 103 -16.49 12.72 -26.63
CA ASP A 103 -15.96 13.94 -27.23
C ASP A 103 -16.29 15.20 -26.42
N CYS A 104 -16.15 15.12 -25.09
CA CYS A 104 -16.49 16.23 -24.21
C CYS A 104 -15.55 17.44 -24.40
N PRO A 105 -16.05 18.69 -24.26
CA PRO A 105 -15.22 19.88 -24.44
C PRO A 105 -14.03 19.93 -23.47
N VAL A 106 -12.85 20.25 -24.00
CA VAL A 106 -11.62 20.42 -23.21
C VAL A 106 -11.34 21.91 -23.01
N PHE A 107 -11.18 22.32 -21.75
CA PHE A 107 -10.82 23.69 -21.39
C PHE A 107 -9.40 23.73 -20.84
N ALA A 108 -8.48 24.32 -21.60
CA ALA A 108 -7.10 24.51 -21.17
C ALA A 108 -6.95 25.81 -20.38
N ILE A 109 -6.50 25.70 -19.12
CA ILE A 109 -6.17 26.86 -18.28
C ILE A 109 -4.65 27.08 -18.39
N PRO A 110 -4.18 28.20 -18.97
CA PRO A 110 -2.74 28.45 -19.11
C PRO A 110 -2.09 28.60 -17.73
N GLY A 111 -1.08 27.77 -17.45
CA GLY A 111 -0.28 27.86 -16.24
C GLY A 111 0.62 29.09 -16.24
N ARG A 112 0.77 29.75 -15.10
CA ARG A 112 1.81 30.75 -14.86
C ARG A 112 3.01 30.07 -14.21
N THR A 113 3.85 29.43 -15.01
CA THR A 113 5.09 28.80 -14.53
C THR A 113 6.30 29.57 -15.04
N TYR A 114 7.30 29.72 -14.18
CA TYR A 114 8.60 30.23 -14.56
C TYR A 114 9.40 29.15 -15.30
N PRO A 115 10.33 29.53 -16.19
CA PRO A 115 11.13 28.57 -16.93
C PRO A 115 12.01 27.72 -15.99
N VAL A 116 12.06 26.41 -16.26
CA VAL A 116 12.91 25.46 -15.54
C VAL A 116 13.93 24.88 -16.51
N LYS A 117 15.23 25.00 -16.20
CA LYS A 117 16.30 24.38 -16.98
C LYS A 117 16.50 22.93 -16.56
N GLU A 118 16.33 21.99 -17.48
CA GLU A 118 16.51 20.56 -17.22
C GLU A 118 17.93 20.08 -17.60
N LEU A 119 18.54 19.29 -16.72
CA LEU A 119 19.91 18.79 -16.84
C LEU A 119 19.94 17.28 -16.57
N PHE A 120 20.63 16.52 -17.43
CA PHE A 120 20.90 15.09 -17.22
C PHE A 120 22.33 14.92 -16.70
N CYS A 121 22.48 14.36 -15.50
CA CYS A 121 23.76 14.33 -14.78
C CYS A 121 24.57 13.04 -14.99
N ASN A 122 24.04 12.06 -15.74
CA ASN A 122 24.71 10.82 -16.11
C ASN A 122 25.32 10.01 -14.93
N LEU A 123 24.72 10.10 -13.74
CA LEU A 123 25.14 9.35 -12.55
C LEU A 123 24.54 7.93 -12.52
N ILE A 124 23.47 7.71 -13.27
CA ILE A 124 22.73 6.44 -13.38
C ILE A 124 22.47 6.14 -14.85
N GLY A 125 22.66 4.89 -15.24
CA GLY A 125 22.26 4.38 -16.54
C GLY A 125 21.25 3.22 -16.44
N PRO A 126 20.92 2.58 -17.57
CA PRO A 126 19.98 1.47 -17.62
C PRO A 126 20.36 0.25 -16.76
N LYS A 127 21.65 0.05 -16.50
CA LYS A 127 22.16 -1.10 -15.72
C LYS A 127 21.80 -1.03 -14.25
N GLU A 128 21.62 0.17 -13.70
CA GLU A 128 21.33 0.38 -12.29
C GLU A 128 19.83 0.46 -11.99
N LYS A 129 18.95 0.08 -12.93
CA LYS A 129 17.48 0.11 -12.80
C LYS A 129 16.97 -0.61 -11.54
N GLU A 130 17.61 -1.71 -11.15
CA GLU A 130 17.18 -2.58 -10.03
C GLU A 130 17.99 -2.35 -8.75
N GLY A 131 18.90 -1.36 -8.73
CA GLY A 131 19.79 -1.09 -7.61
C GLY A 131 19.35 0.05 -6.69
N SER A 132 19.90 0.10 -5.48
CA SER A 132 19.73 1.25 -4.55
C SER A 132 20.83 2.30 -4.67
N ALA A 133 21.65 2.24 -5.73
CA ALA A 133 22.76 3.15 -5.98
C ALA A 133 22.29 4.61 -6.14
N TYR A 134 21.03 4.81 -6.57
CA TYR A 134 20.46 6.13 -6.77
C TYR A 134 20.45 7.01 -5.52
N VAL A 135 20.32 6.42 -4.32
CA VAL A 135 20.34 7.19 -3.07
C VAL A 135 21.67 7.94 -2.90
N LYS A 136 22.81 7.29 -3.20
CA LYS A 136 24.13 7.92 -3.10
C LYS A 136 24.31 9.00 -4.17
N ALA A 137 23.81 8.77 -5.39
CA ALA A 137 23.89 9.71 -6.49
C ALA A 137 23.06 10.98 -6.22
N VAL A 138 21.85 10.82 -5.66
CA VAL A 138 21.01 11.93 -5.20
C VAL A 138 21.72 12.78 -4.14
N VAL A 139 22.29 12.14 -3.11
CA VAL A 139 23.01 12.85 -2.04
C VAL A 139 24.18 13.65 -2.61
N LYS A 140 24.96 13.06 -3.52
CA LYS A 140 26.04 13.75 -4.22
C LYS A 140 25.52 14.97 -4.97
N MET A 141 24.50 14.80 -5.79
CA MET A 141 23.93 15.90 -6.58
C MET A 141 23.34 17.02 -5.72
N ALA A 142 22.64 16.68 -4.63
CA ALA A 142 22.09 17.68 -3.72
C ALA A 142 23.19 18.52 -3.04
N LEU A 143 24.33 17.92 -2.71
CA LEU A 143 25.50 18.65 -2.19
C LEU A 143 26.16 19.50 -3.29
N ASP A 144 26.31 18.95 -4.49
CA ASP A 144 26.87 19.69 -5.64
C ASP A 144 26.00 20.94 -5.95
N VAL A 145 24.67 20.82 -5.85
CA VAL A 145 23.73 21.95 -5.97
C VAL A 145 23.90 22.93 -4.81
N HIS A 146 24.01 22.43 -3.57
CA HIS A 146 24.20 23.27 -2.39
C HIS A 146 25.46 24.14 -2.48
N THR A 147 26.57 23.57 -2.94
CA THR A 147 27.86 24.27 -3.03
C THR A 147 27.96 25.18 -4.25
N ASN A 148 27.41 24.78 -5.40
CA ASN A 148 27.68 25.48 -6.66
C ASN A 148 26.58 26.43 -7.14
N GLU A 149 25.33 26.23 -6.74
CA GLU A 149 24.19 27.02 -7.23
C GLU A 149 23.87 28.21 -6.30
N ALA A 150 23.32 29.28 -6.87
CA ALA A 150 22.91 30.48 -6.14
C ALA A 150 21.75 30.21 -5.15
N ALA A 151 21.43 31.14 -4.26
CA ALA A 151 20.35 31.03 -3.28
C ALA A 151 19.02 30.50 -3.88
N GLY A 152 18.37 29.61 -3.11
CA GLY A 152 17.13 28.91 -3.46
C GLY A 152 17.07 27.52 -2.83
N ASP A 153 15.87 27.06 -2.48
CA ASP A 153 15.69 25.78 -1.79
C ASP A 153 15.77 24.59 -2.75
N ILE A 154 16.18 23.45 -2.20
CA ILE A 154 16.35 22.18 -2.91
C ILE A 154 15.18 21.26 -2.53
N LEU A 155 14.53 20.66 -3.53
CA LEU A 155 13.59 19.58 -3.36
C LEU A 155 14.13 18.31 -4.03
N VAL A 156 14.31 17.28 -3.23
CA VAL A 156 14.89 16.00 -3.62
C VAL A 156 13.78 14.94 -3.66
N PHE A 157 13.68 14.19 -4.75
CA PHE A 157 12.72 13.08 -4.86
C PHE A 157 13.39 11.73 -4.63
N LEU A 158 12.93 11.00 -3.62
CA LEU A 158 13.31 9.61 -3.30
C LEU A 158 12.06 8.73 -3.15
N THR A 159 12.28 7.44 -2.94
CA THR A 159 11.26 6.41 -3.13
C THR A 159 10.46 6.08 -1.87
N GLY A 160 11.03 6.21 -0.68
CA GLY A 160 10.35 5.90 0.58
C GLY A 160 11.13 6.29 1.83
N GLN A 161 10.54 6.03 2.99
CA GLN A 161 11.07 6.43 4.30
C GLN A 161 12.53 5.98 4.52
N SER A 162 12.83 4.69 4.33
CA SER A 162 14.17 4.16 4.59
C SER A 162 15.25 4.82 3.72
N GLU A 163 14.93 5.08 2.45
CA GLU A 163 15.84 5.75 1.52
C GLU A 163 16.01 7.23 1.85
N ILE A 164 14.93 7.91 2.26
CA ILE A 164 14.94 9.31 2.69
C ILE A 164 15.78 9.49 3.94
N GLU A 165 15.53 8.70 4.99
CA GLU A 165 16.27 8.79 6.25
C GLU A 165 17.78 8.58 6.01
N LYS A 166 18.13 7.54 5.24
CA LYS A 166 19.51 7.27 4.85
C LYS A 166 20.14 8.42 4.07
N ALA A 167 19.41 9.04 3.14
CA ALA A 167 19.90 10.17 2.39
C ALA A 167 20.11 11.41 3.27
N CYS A 168 19.19 11.67 4.21
CA CYS A 168 19.30 12.76 5.18
C CYS A 168 20.55 12.60 6.07
N ASP A 169 20.82 11.39 6.56
CA ASP A 169 22.03 11.12 7.35
C ASP A 169 23.30 11.35 6.52
N MET A 170 23.35 10.80 5.30
CA MET A 170 24.51 11.00 4.42
C MET A 170 24.71 12.46 4.00
N LEU A 171 23.61 13.21 3.83
CA LEU A 171 23.68 14.65 3.56
C LEU A 171 24.22 15.40 4.78
N PHE A 172 23.74 15.05 5.98
CA PHE A 172 24.18 15.68 7.22
C PHE A 172 25.66 15.45 7.48
N GLU A 173 26.12 14.19 7.45
CA GLU A 173 27.54 13.83 7.68
C GLU A 173 28.48 14.54 6.70
N LYS A 174 28.07 14.68 5.44
CA LYS A 174 28.87 15.39 4.44
C LYS A 174 28.79 16.90 4.59
N ALA A 175 27.63 17.44 4.97
CA ALA A 175 27.45 18.86 5.20
C ALA A 175 28.28 19.38 6.38
N GLU A 176 28.56 18.55 7.39
CA GLU A 176 29.47 18.91 8.50
C GLU A 176 30.91 19.19 8.05
N SER A 177 31.33 18.61 6.92
CA SER A 177 32.67 18.83 6.36
C SER A 177 32.79 20.03 5.43
N ILE A 178 31.70 20.75 5.18
CA ILE A 178 31.69 21.91 4.26
C ILE A 178 32.19 23.15 5.00
N ASP A 179 33.25 23.76 4.49
CA ASP A 179 33.63 25.12 4.88
C ASP A 179 32.90 26.13 3.98
N TYR A 180 31.85 26.75 4.52
CA TYR A 180 31.02 27.73 3.79
C TYR A 180 31.80 28.94 3.26
N ARG A 181 33.03 29.19 3.71
CA ARG A 181 33.88 30.28 3.18
C ARG A 181 34.57 29.92 1.87
N TYR A 182 34.87 28.63 1.66
CA TYR A 182 35.68 28.17 0.54
C TYR A 182 34.92 27.23 -0.40
N ASP A 183 34.06 26.39 0.14
CA ASP A 183 33.38 25.32 -0.60
C ASP A 183 32.04 25.75 -1.20
N VAL A 184 31.46 26.86 -0.73
CA VAL A 184 30.17 27.38 -1.22
C VAL A 184 30.37 28.64 -2.04
N ASN A 185 29.94 28.60 -3.31
CA ASN A 185 30.14 29.69 -4.27
C ASN A 185 29.31 30.94 -3.94
N ASP A 186 28.09 30.76 -3.42
CA ASP A 186 27.20 31.86 -3.06
C ASP A 186 27.34 32.21 -1.57
N ARG A 187 27.97 33.36 -1.30
CA ARG A 187 28.24 33.86 0.06
C ARG A 187 26.99 34.25 0.84
N THR A 188 25.82 34.31 0.19
CA THR A 188 24.55 34.53 0.90
C THR A 188 24.05 33.26 1.58
N VAL A 189 24.68 32.11 1.32
CA VAL A 189 24.33 30.82 1.91
C VAL A 189 25.36 30.46 2.97
N GLU A 190 24.92 30.38 4.22
CA GLU A 190 25.74 30.14 5.42
C GLU A 190 25.37 28.84 6.14
N GLY A 191 24.37 28.12 5.63
CA GLY A 191 23.90 26.88 6.25
C GLY A 191 22.99 26.03 5.37
N LEU A 192 22.78 24.80 5.81
CA LEU A 192 21.89 23.83 5.18
C LEU A 192 20.94 23.25 6.23
N LEU A 193 19.63 23.35 5.96
CA LEU A 193 18.55 22.76 6.75
C LEU A 193 17.99 21.56 6.00
N ILE A 194 18.17 20.35 6.53
CA ILE A 194 17.73 19.11 5.88
C ILE A 194 16.41 18.65 6.53
N LEU A 195 15.36 18.50 5.73
CA LEU A 195 14.03 18.11 6.20
C LEU A 195 13.50 16.89 5.41
N PRO A 196 13.15 15.78 6.07
CA PRO A 196 12.48 14.67 5.41
C PRO A 196 10.99 14.98 5.16
N LEU A 197 10.40 14.33 4.15
CA LEU A 197 8.97 14.38 3.86
C LEU A 197 8.45 13.05 3.29
N TYR A 198 7.68 12.32 4.08
CA TYR A 198 7.01 11.09 3.66
C TYR A 198 5.68 10.88 4.41
N GLY A 199 4.80 10.02 3.87
CA GLY A 199 3.40 9.87 4.32
C GLY A 199 3.23 9.59 5.81
N SER A 200 4.07 8.71 6.37
CA SER A 200 3.99 8.28 7.78
C SER A 200 4.51 9.29 8.81
N MET A 201 4.97 10.47 8.37
CA MET A 201 5.46 11.50 9.29
C MET A 201 4.33 12.13 10.14
N PRO A 202 4.62 12.52 11.39
CA PRO A 202 3.72 13.35 12.20
C PRO A 202 3.38 14.69 11.52
N THR A 203 2.13 15.15 11.64
CA THR A 203 1.65 16.39 11.01
C THR A 203 2.48 17.61 11.40
N ASP A 204 2.92 17.70 12.65
CA ASP A 204 3.71 18.85 13.11
C ASP A 204 5.09 18.91 12.45
N GLN A 205 5.69 17.75 12.14
CA GLN A 205 6.93 17.69 11.35
C GLN A 205 6.66 18.00 9.87
N GLN A 206 5.57 17.48 9.31
CA GLN A 206 5.14 17.85 7.95
C GLN A 206 4.82 19.35 7.83
N LYS A 207 4.41 20.04 8.90
CA LYS A 207 4.18 21.49 8.86
C LYS A 207 5.47 22.29 8.75
N GLN A 208 6.59 21.77 9.23
CA GLN A 208 7.86 22.48 9.25
C GLN A 208 8.43 22.72 7.84
N ILE A 209 8.14 21.84 6.87
CA ILE A 209 8.58 22.05 5.49
C ILE A 209 7.99 23.32 4.85
N PHE A 210 6.83 23.79 5.33
CA PHE A 210 6.18 25.02 4.86
C PHE A 210 6.73 26.27 5.55
N GLN A 211 7.45 26.12 6.67
CA GLN A 211 8.06 27.25 7.34
C GLN A 211 9.25 27.76 6.51
N PRO A 212 9.47 29.09 6.47
CA PRO A 212 10.65 29.66 5.86
C PRO A 212 11.90 29.23 6.64
N ALA A 213 12.99 28.97 5.92
CA ALA A 213 14.28 28.77 6.57
C ALA A 213 14.80 30.08 7.18
N PRO A 214 15.67 30.02 8.21
CA PRO A 214 16.38 31.19 8.70
C PRO A 214 17.13 31.92 7.58
N ALA A 215 17.36 33.23 7.74
CA ALA A 215 18.13 34.01 6.78
C ALA A 215 19.52 33.39 6.59
N GLY A 216 19.97 33.29 5.34
CA GLY A 216 21.24 32.66 4.97
C GLY A 216 21.24 31.13 4.96
N VAL A 217 20.17 30.46 5.40
CA VAL A 217 20.11 28.99 5.42
C VAL A 217 19.31 28.46 4.25
N ARG A 218 19.91 27.58 3.45
CA ARG A 218 19.21 26.87 2.37
C ARG A 218 18.40 25.70 2.92
N LYS A 219 17.14 25.56 2.52
CA LYS A 219 16.33 24.39 2.87
C LYS A 219 16.51 23.30 1.81
N CYS A 220 16.76 22.06 2.26
CA CYS A 220 16.81 20.86 1.44
C CYS A 220 15.75 19.89 1.93
N VAL A 221 14.64 19.78 1.19
CA VAL A 221 13.54 18.87 1.49
C VAL A 221 13.75 17.56 0.74
N VAL A 222 13.83 16.45 1.45
CA VAL A 222 14.00 15.11 0.88
C VAL A 222 12.68 14.35 0.98
N ALA A 223 11.99 14.20 -0.16
CA ALA A 223 10.58 13.85 -0.22
C ALA A 223 10.28 12.60 -1.06
N THR A 224 9.15 11.94 -0.77
CA THR A 224 8.50 11.03 -1.72
C THR A 224 7.70 11.81 -2.78
N ASN A 225 6.96 11.08 -3.62
CA ASN A 225 5.98 11.65 -4.56
C ASN A 225 4.89 12.51 -3.91
N ILE A 226 4.77 12.54 -2.57
CA ILE A 226 3.86 13.47 -1.87
C ILE A 226 4.12 14.94 -2.23
N ALA A 227 5.36 15.30 -2.59
CA ALA A 227 5.71 16.65 -3.05
C ALA A 227 5.45 16.88 -4.55
N ALA A 228 5.04 15.85 -5.30
CA ALA A 228 4.91 15.91 -6.75
C ALA A 228 3.54 16.39 -7.25
N THR A 229 2.46 16.24 -6.46
CA THR A 229 1.08 16.55 -6.90
C THR A 229 0.46 17.70 -6.10
N SER A 230 0.01 17.47 -4.86
CA SER A 230 -0.88 18.42 -4.16
C SER A 230 -0.17 19.47 -3.29
N LEU A 231 1.16 19.40 -3.13
CA LEU A 231 1.92 20.30 -2.25
C LEU A 231 2.72 21.35 -3.02
N THR A 232 2.67 22.60 -2.55
CA THR A 232 3.54 23.68 -3.01
C THR A 232 4.43 24.12 -1.86
N ILE A 233 5.74 23.85 -1.98
CA ILE A 233 6.75 24.30 -1.01
C ILE A 233 7.32 25.62 -1.53
N ASN A 234 7.08 26.70 -0.81
CA ASN A 234 7.61 28.01 -1.16
C ASN A 234 9.14 28.02 -1.05
N GLY A 235 9.81 28.71 -1.98
CA GLY A 235 11.27 28.88 -2.02
C GLY A 235 12.01 27.84 -2.86
N VAL A 236 11.35 26.77 -3.30
CA VAL A 236 11.99 25.71 -4.12
C VAL A 236 12.40 26.27 -5.48
N ARG A 237 13.70 26.16 -5.77
CA ARG A 237 14.32 26.58 -7.04
C ARG A 237 15.06 25.43 -7.73
N TYR A 238 15.51 24.44 -6.97
CA TYR A 238 16.30 23.33 -7.48
C TYR A 238 15.60 22.01 -7.20
N ILE A 239 15.40 21.20 -8.25
CA ILE A 239 14.92 19.83 -8.14
C ILE A 239 16.09 18.87 -8.32
N VAL A 240 16.22 17.88 -7.44
CA VAL A 240 17.06 16.70 -7.65
C VAL A 240 16.14 15.49 -7.80
N ASP A 241 16.00 15.00 -9.03
CA ASP A 241 15.09 13.90 -9.35
C ASP A 241 15.85 12.58 -9.44
N SER A 242 15.49 11.63 -8.57
CA SER A 242 16.04 10.27 -8.63
C SER A 242 15.59 9.49 -9.85
N GLY A 243 14.41 9.80 -10.40
CA GLY A 243 13.80 9.03 -11.48
C GLY A 243 13.10 7.76 -11.02
N PHE A 244 12.90 7.55 -9.72
CA PHE A 244 12.24 6.36 -9.16
C PHE A 244 11.04 6.70 -8.28
N VAL A 245 10.15 5.73 -8.11
CA VAL A 245 9.00 5.76 -7.20
C VAL A 245 8.71 4.36 -6.66
N LYS A 246 8.13 4.27 -5.45
CA LYS A 246 7.52 3.01 -4.96
C LYS A 246 6.09 2.94 -5.43
N GLN A 247 5.73 1.87 -6.13
CA GLN A 247 4.38 1.66 -6.63
C GLN A 247 3.87 0.27 -6.26
N LEU A 248 2.56 0.16 -6.04
CA LEU A 248 1.90 -1.12 -5.78
C LEU A 248 1.74 -1.90 -7.10
N ASN A 249 2.23 -3.13 -7.13
CA ASN A 249 2.14 -4.05 -8.26
C ASN A 249 1.62 -5.41 -7.81
N HIS A 250 0.70 -6.00 -8.57
CA HIS A 250 0.19 -7.33 -8.37
C HIS A 250 1.18 -8.36 -8.90
N ASN A 251 1.63 -9.25 -8.04
CA ASN A 251 2.47 -10.36 -8.45
C ASN A 251 1.64 -11.63 -8.59
N SER A 252 1.29 -11.99 -9.82
CA SER A 252 0.50 -13.19 -10.13
C SER A 252 1.13 -14.49 -9.65
N ARG A 253 2.46 -14.57 -9.44
CA ARG A 253 3.11 -15.80 -8.93
C ARG A 253 2.86 -16.03 -7.44
N VAL A 254 2.65 -14.96 -6.69
CA VAL A 254 2.42 -15.00 -5.23
C VAL A 254 0.95 -14.66 -4.91
N GLY A 255 0.18 -14.21 -5.90
CA GLY A 255 -1.23 -13.87 -5.77
C GLY A 255 -1.50 -12.61 -4.93
N LEU A 256 -0.48 -11.79 -4.66
CA LEU A 256 -0.52 -10.65 -3.74
C LEU A 256 0.08 -9.39 -4.34
N ASP A 257 -0.38 -8.25 -3.84
CA ASP A 257 0.15 -6.94 -4.20
C ASP A 257 1.44 -6.66 -3.41
N ILE A 258 2.45 -6.11 -4.08
CA ILE A 258 3.77 -5.82 -3.53
C ILE A 258 4.16 -4.38 -3.88
N LEU A 259 4.86 -3.71 -2.97
CA LEU A 259 5.43 -2.38 -3.23
C LEU A 259 6.83 -2.52 -3.88
N ASP A 260 6.90 -2.25 -5.18
CA ASP A 260 8.14 -2.29 -5.95
C ASP A 260 8.69 -0.89 -6.22
N VAL A 261 10.02 -0.77 -6.25
CA VAL A 261 10.70 0.42 -6.74
C VAL A 261 10.82 0.32 -8.26
N VAL A 262 10.26 1.30 -8.98
CA VAL A 262 10.31 1.37 -10.44
C VAL A 262 10.78 2.74 -10.93
N PRO A 263 11.24 2.84 -12.19
CA PRO A 263 11.36 4.13 -12.86
C PRO A 263 10.02 4.84 -12.98
N ILE A 264 10.03 6.17 -12.82
CA ILE A 264 8.86 7.02 -13.07
C ILE A 264 8.56 7.17 -14.55
N SER A 265 7.36 7.63 -14.89
CA SER A 265 7.06 8.06 -16.25
C SER A 265 7.70 9.42 -16.57
N LYS A 266 7.89 9.72 -17.86
CA LYS A 266 8.37 11.03 -18.30
C LYS A 266 7.42 12.14 -17.90
N SER A 267 6.10 11.88 -17.95
CA SER A 267 5.08 12.83 -17.48
C SER A 267 5.24 13.17 -15.98
N GLU A 268 5.44 12.18 -15.11
CA GLU A 268 5.74 12.41 -13.68
C GLU A 268 7.06 13.18 -13.50
N ALA A 269 8.06 12.83 -14.29
CA ALA A 269 9.36 13.48 -14.26
C ALA A 269 9.29 14.96 -14.67
N GLN A 270 8.38 15.32 -15.58
CA GLN A 270 8.07 16.71 -15.93
C GLN A 270 7.29 17.42 -14.81
N GLN A 271 6.33 16.75 -14.17
CA GLN A 271 5.62 17.31 -13.01
C GLN A 271 6.57 17.63 -11.85
N ARG A 272 7.51 16.72 -11.55
CA ARG A 272 8.57 16.93 -10.56
C ARG A 272 9.42 18.15 -10.92
N ALA A 273 9.85 18.26 -12.18
CA ALA A 273 10.62 19.42 -12.66
C ALA A 273 9.84 20.74 -12.51
N GLY A 274 8.53 20.72 -12.82
CA GLY A 274 7.65 21.88 -12.70
C GLY A 274 7.52 22.46 -11.29
N ARG A 275 7.90 21.72 -10.24
CA ARG A 275 7.92 22.22 -8.86
C ARG A 275 8.94 23.34 -8.64
N ALA A 276 10.05 23.35 -9.38
CA ALA A 276 11.01 24.46 -9.33
C ALA A 276 10.47 25.75 -9.98
N GLY A 277 9.53 25.65 -10.92
CA GLY A 277 9.01 26.78 -11.69
C GLY A 277 7.80 27.48 -11.05
N ARG A 278 7.43 27.16 -9.80
CA ARG A 278 6.22 27.69 -9.15
C ARG A 278 6.39 29.12 -8.64
N THR A 279 7.56 29.46 -8.11
CA THR A 279 7.81 30.77 -7.48
C THR A 279 8.82 31.63 -8.22
N SER A 280 9.79 31.01 -8.89
CA SER A 280 10.87 31.70 -9.61
C SER A 280 11.48 30.78 -10.69
N PRO A 281 12.33 31.29 -11.59
CA PRO A 281 13.09 30.46 -12.52
C PRO A 281 14.03 29.49 -11.78
N GLY A 282 14.00 28.22 -12.18
CA GLY A 282 14.70 27.16 -11.46
C GLY A 282 15.44 26.16 -12.36
N LYS A 283 16.03 25.14 -11.74
CA LYS A 283 16.74 24.05 -12.43
C LYS A 283 16.26 22.70 -11.92
N CYS A 284 16.19 21.72 -12.82
CA CYS A 284 15.93 20.33 -12.50
C CYS A 284 17.13 19.47 -12.89
N PHE A 285 17.73 18.83 -11.89
CA PHE A 285 18.86 17.92 -12.02
C PHE A 285 18.34 16.48 -11.99
N ARG A 286 18.28 15.86 -13.17
CA ARG A 286 17.94 14.46 -13.36
C ARG A 286 19.22 13.64 -13.20
N ILE A 287 19.30 12.80 -12.18
CA ILE A 287 20.55 12.07 -11.90
C ILE A 287 20.90 11.02 -12.95
N TYR A 288 19.92 10.59 -13.75
CA TYR A 288 20.06 9.60 -14.80
C TYR A 288 20.48 10.20 -16.14
N ASN A 289 20.98 9.36 -17.05
CA ASN A 289 21.35 9.76 -18.41
C ASN A 289 20.15 9.78 -19.37
N LYS A 290 20.34 10.34 -20.57
CA LYS A 290 19.31 10.35 -21.62
C LYS A 290 18.92 8.94 -22.08
N GLU A 291 19.86 8.00 -22.07
CA GLU A 291 19.57 6.61 -22.44
C GLU A 291 18.55 5.96 -21.48
N PHE A 292 18.66 6.22 -20.18
CA PHE A 292 17.69 5.77 -19.18
C PHE A 292 16.33 6.43 -19.39
N TRP A 293 16.30 7.73 -19.70
CA TRP A 293 15.08 8.46 -20.04
C TRP A 293 14.35 7.86 -21.25
N GLU A 294 15.10 7.47 -22.29
CA GLU A 294 14.52 6.93 -23.53
C GLU A 294 14.13 5.46 -23.41
N LYS A 295 14.96 4.64 -22.76
CA LYS A 295 14.79 3.17 -22.73
C LYS A 295 14.07 2.64 -21.49
N CYS A 296 14.11 3.35 -20.35
CA CYS A 296 13.62 2.83 -19.08
C CYS A 296 12.38 3.55 -18.56
N MET A 297 12.12 4.79 -18.98
CA MET A 297 10.96 5.57 -18.52
C MET A 297 9.82 5.52 -19.55
N PRO A 298 8.63 5.04 -19.17
CA PRO A 298 7.46 5.12 -20.04
C PRO A 298 7.02 6.58 -20.23
N GLU A 299 6.30 6.89 -21.30
CA GLU A 299 5.82 8.25 -21.55
C GLU A 299 4.84 8.70 -20.45
N TYR A 300 3.90 7.81 -20.12
CA TYR A 300 2.85 8.01 -19.12
C TYR A 300 2.86 6.91 -18.08
N THR A 301 2.28 7.20 -16.92
CA THR A 301 2.17 6.24 -15.82
C THR A 301 1.17 5.14 -16.19
N VAL A 302 1.55 3.88 -16.00
CA VAL A 302 0.65 2.74 -16.19
C VAL A 302 -0.44 2.80 -15.10
N PRO A 303 -1.72 2.82 -15.46
CA PRO A 303 -2.81 3.00 -14.50
C PRO A 303 -2.90 1.84 -13.51
N GLU A 304 -3.35 2.12 -12.28
CA GLU A 304 -3.46 1.10 -11.23
C GLU A 304 -4.34 -0.09 -11.61
N ILE A 305 -5.35 0.15 -12.46
CA ILE A 305 -6.24 -0.89 -12.97
C ILE A 305 -5.51 -1.99 -13.74
N GLN A 306 -4.38 -1.68 -14.38
CA GLN A 306 -3.59 -2.66 -15.15
C GLN A 306 -2.51 -3.34 -14.32
N ARG A 307 -2.26 -2.89 -13.08
CA ARG A 307 -1.12 -3.36 -12.28
C ARG A 307 -1.46 -3.79 -10.87
N THR A 308 -2.68 -3.63 -10.37
CA THR A 308 -3.08 -4.02 -9.00
C THR A 308 -4.21 -5.04 -8.98
N SER A 309 -4.43 -5.68 -7.83
CA SER A 309 -5.57 -6.59 -7.64
C SER A 309 -6.93 -5.89 -7.78
N LEU A 310 -7.79 -6.42 -8.65
CA LEU A 310 -9.11 -5.85 -8.94
C LEU A 310 -10.23 -6.33 -7.98
N THR A 311 -9.93 -7.22 -7.04
CA THR A 311 -10.94 -7.91 -6.20
C THR A 311 -11.96 -6.97 -5.56
N SER A 312 -11.53 -5.87 -4.93
CA SER A 312 -12.42 -4.93 -4.24
C SER A 312 -13.32 -4.13 -5.19
N VAL A 313 -12.78 -3.70 -6.34
CA VAL A 313 -13.56 -2.93 -7.32
C VAL A 313 -14.51 -3.80 -8.12
N ILE A 314 -14.13 -5.04 -8.44
CA ILE A 314 -15.04 -5.99 -9.09
C ILE A 314 -16.23 -6.33 -8.17
N LEU A 315 -16.01 -6.49 -6.86
CA LEU A 315 -17.11 -6.65 -5.91
C LEU A 315 -18.04 -5.44 -5.92
N THR A 316 -17.46 -4.23 -5.93
CA THR A 316 -18.21 -2.97 -5.99
C THR A 316 -19.06 -2.91 -7.27
N LEU A 317 -18.48 -3.20 -8.44
CA LEU A 317 -19.18 -3.25 -9.72
C LEU A 317 -20.33 -4.27 -9.71
N LYS A 318 -20.08 -5.50 -9.23
CA LYS A 318 -21.12 -6.54 -9.13
C LYS A 318 -22.25 -6.12 -8.18
N CYS A 319 -21.96 -5.46 -7.06
CA CYS A 319 -22.96 -4.89 -6.15
C CYS A 319 -23.73 -3.71 -6.78
N LEU A 320 -23.09 -2.96 -7.67
CA LEU A 320 -23.72 -1.95 -8.53
C LEU A 320 -24.53 -2.56 -9.70
N GLY A 321 -24.69 -3.88 -9.76
CA GLY A 321 -25.47 -4.56 -10.81
C GLY A 321 -24.76 -4.59 -12.17
N VAL A 322 -23.47 -4.26 -12.22
CA VAL A 322 -22.63 -4.51 -13.40
C VAL A 322 -22.25 -5.98 -13.38
N HIS A 323 -23.03 -6.79 -14.09
CA HIS A 323 -22.81 -8.24 -14.15
C HIS A 323 -21.64 -8.61 -15.05
N ASP A 324 -21.58 -8.02 -16.24
CA ASP A 324 -20.47 -8.17 -17.18
C ASP A 324 -19.37 -7.14 -16.84
N VAL A 325 -18.43 -7.59 -16.03
CA VAL A 325 -17.28 -6.79 -15.61
C VAL A 325 -16.15 -6.79 -16.64
N ILE A 326 -16.21 -7.66 -17.66
CA ILE A 326 -15.20 -7.73 -18.73
C ILE A 326 -15.47 -6.61 -19.74
N ARG A 327 -16.73 -6.44 -20.15
CA ARG A 327 -17.18 -5.41 -21.09
C ARG A 327 -17.54 -4.07 -20.43
N PHE A 328 -17.23 -3.90 -19.15
CA PHE A 328 -17.38 -2.61 -18.48
C PHE A 328 -16.54 -1.53 -19.19
N PRO A 329 -17.04 -0.28 -19.32
CA PRO A 329 -16.33 0.77 -20.02
C PRO A 329 -15.13 1.29 -19.23
N TYR A 330 -14.00 0.59 -19.30
CA TYR A 330 -12.74 1.05 -18.74
C TYR A 330 -12.08 2.09 -19.66
N LEU A 331 -11.44 3.11 -19.09
CA LEU A 331 -10.60 4.04 -19.87
C LEU A 331 -9.41 3.32 -20.48
N ASP A 332 -8.77 2.47 -19.68
CA ASP A 332 -7.74 1.51 -20.07
C ASP A 332 -8.17 0.14 -19.57
N HIS A 333 -8.32 -0.82 -20.48
CA HIS A 333 -8.76 -2.15 -20.10
C HIS A 333 -7.68 -2.85 -19.27
N PRO A 334 -8.03 -3.43 -18.10
CA PRO A 334 -7.15 -4.39 -17.44
C PRO A 334 -7.03 -5.66 -18.28
N GLU A 335 -5.93 -6.38 -18.11
CA GLU A 335 -5.83 -7.71 -18.69
C GLU A 335 -6.92 -8.63 -18.11
N GLU A 336 -7.57 -9.40 -18.98
CA GLU A 336 -8.70 -10.26 -18.61
C GLU A 336 -8.35 -11.23 -17.47
N ARG A 337 -7.11 -11.74 -17.46
CA ARG A 337 -6.60 -12.59 -16.38
C ARG A 337 -6.78 -11.96 -14.99
N PHE A 338 -6.60 -10.65 -14.84
CA PHE A 338 -6.73 -9.97 -13.54
C PHE A 338 -8.20 -9.85 -13.11
N ILE A 339 -9.12 -9.70 -14.07
CA ILE A 339 -10.56 -9.72 -13.81
C ILE A 339 -10.98 -11.13 -13.37
N LEU A 340 -10.52 -12.16 -14.08
CA LEU A 340 -10.79 -13.55 -13.76
C LEU A 340 -10.22 -13.93 -12.38
N ASP A 341 -8.98 -13.56 -12.08
CA ASP A 341 -8.36 -13.78 -10.76
C ASP A 341 -9.14 -13.07 -9.64
N ALA A 342 -9.65 -11.85 -9.90
CA ALA A 342 -10.51 -11.14 -8.96
C ALA A 342 -11.83 -11.88 -8.71
N LEU A 343 -12.50 -12.38 -9.76
CA LEU A 343 -13.72 -13.18 -9.63
C LEU A 343 -13.47 -14.49 -8.87
N LYS A 344 -12.37 -15.19 -9.18
CA LYS A 344 -11.94 -16.40 -8.46
C LYS A 344 -11.76 -16.11 -6.97
N LYS A 345 -11.07 -15.02 -6.60
CA LYS A 345 -10.91 -14.59 -5.20
C LYS A 345 -12.24 -14.24 -4.54
N LEU A 346 -13.16 -13.57 -5.23
CA LEU A 346 -14.48 -13.25 -4.68
C LEU A 346 -15.31 -14.52 -4.43
N TYR A 347 -15.23 -15.51 -5.31
CA TYR A 347 -15.87 -16.81 -5.10
C TYR A 347 -15.25 -17.54 -3.91
N GLN A 348 -13.91 -17.54 -3.81
CA GLN A 348 -13.19 -18.07 -2.66
C GLN A 348 -13.65 -17.41 -1.36
N PHE A 349 -13.86 -16.09 -1.36
CA PHE A 349 -14.37 -15.34 -0.22
C PHE A 349 -15.87 -15.52 0.04
N ASP A 350 -16.58 -16.37 -0.72
CA ASP A 350 -18.03 -16.56 -0.66
C ASP A 350 -18.81 -15.25 -0.91
N ALA A 351 -18.18 -14.26 -1.56
CA ALA A 351 -18.77 -12.98 -1.90
C ALA A 351 -19.66 -13.08 -3.16
N ILE A 352 -19.32 -14.01 -4.06
CA ILE A 352 -20.13 -14.38 -5.22
C ILE A 352 -20.38 -15.89 -5.23
N ASP A 353 -21.49 -16.31 -5.83
CA ASP A 353 -21.81 -17.73 -6.04
C ASP A 353 -21.12 -18.30 -7.31
N ARG A 354 -21.36 -19.59 -7.60
CA ARG A 354 -20.82 -20.27 -8.79
C ARG A 354 -21.30 -19.69 -10.12
N LYS A 355 -22.38 -18.89 -10.10
CA LYS A 355 -22.95 -18.22 -11.27
C LYS A 355 -22.54 -16.75 -11.31
N GLY A 356 -21.54 -16.34 -10.52
CA GLY A 356 -21.04 -14.98 -10.44
C GLY A 356 -22.02 -13.93 -9.90
N ASN A 357 -23.09 -14.35 -9.20
CA ASN A 357 -24.02 -13.45 -8.54
C ASN A 357 -23.56 -13.12 -7.12
N VAL A 358 -23.78 -11.86 -6.70
CA VAL A 358 -23.40 -11.41 -5.36
C VAL A 358 -24.24 -12.11 -4.30
N THR A 359 -23.57 -12.77 -3.35
CA THR A 359 -24.22 -13.42 -2.21
C THR A 359 -24.67 -12.41 -1.16
N THR A 360 -25.41 -12.84 -0.15
CA THR A 360 -25.70 -11.99 1.02
C THR A 360 -24.41 -11.56 1.73
N LEU A 361 -23.42 -12.45 1.83
CA LEU A 361 -22.12 -12.12 2.40
C LEU A 361 -21.40 -11.06 1.56
N GLY A 362 -21.41 -11.17 0.23
CA GLY A 362 -20.83 -10.16 -0.67
C GLY A 362 -21.46 -8.78 -0.51
N ARG A 363 -22.79 -8.71 -0.33
CA ARG A 363 -23.51 -7.47 -0.02
C ARG A 363 -23.13 -6.88 1.34
N LEU A 364 -22.86 -7.72 2.34
CA LEU A 364 -22.35 -7.24 3.64
C LEU A 364 -20.90 -6.78 3.52
N MET A 365 -20.09 -7.44 2.69
CA MET A 365 -18.66 -7.12 2.54
C MET A 365 -18.42 -5.74 1.94
N VAL A 366 -19.17 -5.36 0.90
CA VAL A 366 -18.97 -4.09 0.19
C VAL A 366 -19.22 -2.86 1.09
N GLU A 367 -19.99 -3.03 2.16
CA GLU A 367 -20.31 -2.00 3.16
C GLU A 367 -19.10 -1.63 4.03
N PHE A 368 -18.04 -2.45 4.04
CA PHE A 368 -16.81 -2.17 4.78
C PHE A 368 -15.73 -1.59 3.87
N PRO A 369 -14.99 -0.55 4.32
CA PRO A 369 -13.87 0.01 3.58
C PRO A 369 -12.65 -0.85 3.88
N LEU A 370 -12.71 -2.15 3.64
CA LEU A 370 -11.70 -3.13 3.99
C LEU A 370 -11.53 -4.12 2.83
N PRO A 371 -10.35 -4.75 2.67
CA PRO A 371 -10.19 -5.85 1.73
C PRO A 371 -11.20 -6.99 2.00
N PRO A 372 -11.71 -7.69 0.98
CA PRO A 372 -12.73 -8.73 1.16
C PRO A 372 -12.31 -9.85 2.14
N GLY A 373 -11.05 -10.29 2.11
CA GLY A 373 -10.54 -11.30 3.05
C GLY A 373 -10.60 -10.84 4.51
N LEU A 374 -10.13 -9.62 4.80
CA LEU A 374 -10.20 -9.05 6.15
C LEU A 374 -11.66 -8.82 6.59
N THR A 375 -12.51 -8.37 5.67
CA THR A 375 -13.94 -8.19 5.92
C THR A 375 -14.63 -9.51 6.25
N ARG A 376 -14.27 -10.60 5.56
CA ARG A 376 -14.79 -11.94 5.85
C ARG A 376 -14.46 -12.38 7.27
N ALA A 377 -13.21 -12.20 7.70
CA ALA A 377 -12.79 -12.53 9.06
C ALA A 377 -13.58 -11.72 10.10
N LEU A 378 -13.79 -10.43 9.85
CA LEU A 378 -14.59 -9.55 10.71
C LEU A 378 -16.05 -10.00 10.78
N LEU A 379 -16.71 -10.22 9.63
CA LEU A 379 -18.09 -10.70 9.59
C LEU A 379 -18.27 -12.07 10.26
N LYS A 380 -17.30 -12.98 10.09
CA LYS A 380 -17.30 -14.27 10.79
C LYS A 380 -17.21 -14.09 12.30
N SER A 381 -16.32 -13.23 12.78
CA SER A 381 -16.19 -12.95 14.21
C SER A 381 -17.48 -12.38 14.80
N ALA A 382 -18.17 -11.52 14.06
CA ALA A 382 -19.43 -10.92 14.48
C ALA A 382 -20.59 -11.92 14.49
N ALA A 383 -20.61 -12.88 13.55
CA ALA A 383 -21.56 -13.98 13.55
C ALA A 383 -21.40 -14.89 14.79
N LEU A 384 -20.17 -15.03 15.27
CA LEU A 384 -19.81 -15.78 16.48
C LEU A 384 -19.90 -14.98 17.79
N GLY A 385 -20.25 -13.69 17.71
CA GLY A 385 -20.31 -12.79 18.88
C GLY A 385 -18.94 -12.47 19.50
N CYS A 386 -17.85 -12.57 18.73
CA CYS A 386 -16.49 -12.27 19.15
C CYS A 386 -15.85 -11.09 18.39
N GLU A 387 -16.67 -10.18 17.86
CA GLU A 387 -16.20 -9.01 17.12
C GLU A 387 -15.25 -8.11 17.92
N GLU A 388 -15.35 -8.09 19.26
CA GLU A 388 -14.48 -7.28 20.13
C GLU A 388 -12.99 -7.61 19.99
N VAL A 389 -12.68 -8.82 19.53
CA VAL A 389 -11.30 -9.29 19.32
C VAL A 389 -10.82 -8.96 17.90
N MET A 390 -11.70 -9.09 16.90
CA MET A 390 -11.33 -8.91 15.49
C MET A 390 -11.42 -7.45 15.04
N LEU A 391 -12.30 -6.63 15.63
CA LEU A 391 -12.46 -5.21 15.32
C LEU A 391 -11.15 -4.42 15.54
N PRO A 392 -10.49 -4.49 16.72
CA PRO A 392 -9.18 -3.88 16.93
C PRO A 392 -8.13 -4.37 15.93
N VAL A 393 -8.09 -5.68 15.67
CA VAL A 393 -7.12 -6.27 14.74
C VAL A 393 -7.34 -5.75 13.31
N ALA A 394 -8.59 -5.72 12.84
CA ALA A 394 -8.93 -5.18 11.53
C ALA A 394 -8.59 -3.69 11.41
N ALA A 395 -8.80 -2.92 12.47
CA ALA A 395 -8.42 -1.51 12.51
C ALA A 395 -6.90 -1.32 12.46
N MET A 396 -6.15 -2.10 13.23
CA MET A 396 -4.67 -2.08 13.26
C MET A 396 -4.04 -2.48 11.92
N LEU A 397 -4.66 -3.40 11.18
CA LEU A 397 -4.22 -3.80 9.83
C LEU A 397 -4.62 -2.80 8.74
N SER A 398 -5.51 -1.85 9.04
CA SER A 398 -6.01 -0.86 8.08
C SER A 398 -5.27 0.47 8.12
N VAL A 399 -4.36 0.65 9.09
CA VAL A 399 -3.52 1.83 9.27
C VAL A 399 -2.08 1.53 8.85
N GLU A 400 -1.26 2.57 8.75
CA GLU A 400 0.17 2.40 8.54
C GLU A 400 0.83 1.59 9.66
N ASN A 401 2.01 1.04 9.38
CA ASN A 401 2.74 0.23 10.34
C ASN A 401 2.96 0.99 11.66
N ILE A 402 2.38 0.45 12.74
CA ILE A 402 2.41 1.05 14.07
C ILE A 402 3.77 0.91 14.77
N PHE A 403 4.63 0.00 14.34
CA PHE A 403 5.90 -0.25 15.01
C PHE A 403 6.92 0.82 14.62
N ILE A 404 7.39 1.58 15.62
CA ILE A 404 8.54 2.45 15.45
C ILE A 404 9.76 1.55 15.49
N ARG A 405 10.41 1.39 14.35
CA ARG A 405 11.79 0.94 14.29
C ARG A 405 12.62 2.20 14.25
N PRO A 406 13.28 2.58 15.36
CA PRO A 406 14.18 3.72 15.29
C PRO A 406 15.28 3.39 14.28
N GLY A 407 15.17 3.98 13.09
CA GLY A 407 16.32 4.60 12.47
C GLY A 407 16.74 5.80 13.30
N CYS A 408 17.68 6.59 12.79
CA CYS A 408 18.10 7.81 13.46
C CYS A 408 16.88 8.69 13.81
N HIS A 409 16.45 8.74 15.07
CA HIS A 409 15.45 9.72 15.50
C HIS A 409 16.03 11.11 15.27
N PHE A 410 15.53 11.80 14.24
CA PHE A 410 15.89 13.18 13.92
C PHE A 410 15.12 14.14 14.83
N SER A 411 15.85 14.84 15.68
CA SER A 411 15.55 16.26 15.96
C SER A 411 15.90 17.05 14.70
N ASN A 412 15.20 18.16 14.42
CA ASN A 412 15.54 19.07 13.33
C ASN A 412 17.04 19.37 13.33
N ARG A 413 17.77 18.94 12.30
CA ARG A 413 19.22 19.13 12.21
C ARG A 413 19.48 20.28 11.25
N THR A 414 19.91 21.41 11.80
CA THR A 414 20.42 22.54 11.03
C THR A 414 21.94 22.56 11.18
N VAL A 415 22.66 22.60 10.07
CA VAL A 415 24.10 22.89 10.08
C VAL A 415 24.23 24.40 9.89
N ILE A 416 24.54 25.14 10.96
CA ILE A 416 24.84 26.58 10.94
C ILE A 416 26.28 26.76 11.41
N THR A 417 27.13 27.41 10.61
CA THR A 417 28.45 27.84 11.06
C THR A 417 28.32 29.17 11.81
N VAL A 418 28.16 29.15 13.14
CA VAL A 418 28.24 30.38 13.95
C VAL A 418 29.71 30.75 14.11
N ILE A 419 30.14 31.81 13.43
CA ILE A 419 31.40 32.50 13.75
C ILE A 419 31.14 33.38 14.98
N THR A 420 31.63 32.98 16.14
CA THR A 420 32.09 33.96 17.13
C THR A 420 33.31 33.40 17.87
N THR A 421 34.48 33.78 17.38
CA THR A 421 35.60 34.06 18.28
C THR A 421 35.16 35.23 19.17
N ILE A 422 35.34 35.09 20.50
CA ILE A 422 35.19 36.09 21.59
C ILE A 422 33.92 35.93 22.46
N LEU A 423 34.19 35.45 23.68
CA LEU A 423 33.47 35.52 24.96
C LEU A 423 32.06 34.90 25.12
N ILE A 424 32.05 33.90 26.01
CA ILE A 424 31.02 33.49 26.99
C ILE A 424 29.76 34.39 27.03
N THR A 425 28.60 33.73 26.90
CA THR A 425 27.21 34.19 27.17
C THR A 425 26.35 34.63 25.97
N VAL A 426 26.06 33.71 25.04
CA VAL A 426 24.79 33.73 24.28
C VAL A 426 24.30 32.29 24.14
N HIS A 427 23.01 32.08 24.38
CA HIS A 427 22.31 30.80 24.51
C HIS A 427 22.57 29.84 23.32
N THR A 428 23.62 29.02 23.43
CA THR A 428 23.93 27.97 22.46
C THR A 428 22.83 26.91 22.51
N PHE A 429 21.91 26.93 21.55
CA PHE A 429 21.02 25.80 21.26
C PHE A 429 21.86 24.69 20.56
N LEU A 430 22.81 24.13 21.32
CA LEU A 430 23.64 23.00 20.91
C LEU A 430 22.77 21.74 21.00
N TYR A 431 22.15 21.34 19.90
CA TYR A 431 21.46 20.04 19.84
C TYR A 431 22.50 18.91 19.84
N PHE A 432 22.61 18.23 20.98
CA PHE A 432 23.45 17.05 21.17
C PHE A 432 23.10 15.93 20.17
N VAL A 433 24.07 15.49 19.37
CA VAL A 433 23.99 14.25 18.57
C VAL A 433 24.23 13.06 19.51
N HIS A 434 23.18 12.34 19.90
CA HIS A 434 23.34 11.07 20.63
C HIS A 434 23.75 9.96 19.67
N LYS A 435 25.00 9.46 19.78
CA LYS A 435 25.53 8.24 19.13
C LYS A 435 24.91 6.92 19.69
N GLY A 436 23.68 6.93 20.21
CA GLY A 436 23.01 5.77 20.85
C GLY A 436 22.23 4.86 19.88
N LEU A 437 22.60 4.81 18.61
CA LEU A 437 21.75 4.36 17.50
C LEU A 437 21.50 2.84 17.44
N PRO A 438 22.51 1.96 17.57
CA PRO A 438 22.28 0.52 17.63
C PRO A 438 21.60 0.09 18.93
N GLU A 439 21.81 0.84 20.01
CA GLU A 439 21.24 0.55 21.33
C GLU A 439 19.74 0.80 21.34
N LYS A 440 19.28 1.95 20.83
CA LYS A 440 17.83 2.26 20.71
C LYS A 440 17.08 1.31 19.79
N GLN A 441 17.71 0.84 18.71
CA GLN A 441 17.10 -0.19 17.87
C GLN A 441 16.94 -1.50 18.63
N LYS A 442 17.97 -1.93 19.37
CA LYS A 442 17.88 -3.11 20.24
C LYS A 442 16.84 -2.93 21.33
N GLU A 443 16.75 -1.76 21.95
CA GLU A 443 15.72 -1.43 22.94
C GLU A 443 14.32 -1.59 22.35
N ALA A 444 14.05 -1.02 21.17
CA ALA A 444 12.77 -1.16 20.49
C ALA A 444 12.44 -2.63 20.19
N GLU A 445 13.41 -3.39 19.67
CA GLU A 445 13.23 -4.82 19.38
C GLU A 445 12.97 -5.65 20.64
N ILE A 446 13.65 -5.35 21.76
CA ILE A 446 13.42 -5.98 23.06
C ILE A 446 12.01 -5.66 23.56
N MET A 447 11.61 -4.38 23.53
CA MET A 447 10.29 -3.94 23.96
C MET A 447 9.17 -4.58 23.13
N HIS A 448 9.34 -4.68 21.81
CA HIS A 448 8.38 -5.37 20.93
C HIS A 448 8.33 -6.87 21.25
N ARG A 449 9.46 -7.52 21.56
CA ARG A 449 9.48 -8.92 21.98
C ARG A 449 8.79 -9.14 23.33
N GLU A 450 8.94 -8.23 24.27
CA GLU A 450 8.23 -8.27 25.56
C GLU A 450 6.72 -8.11 25.38
N LEU A 451 6.28 -7.19 24.53
CA LEU A 451 4.87 -7.03 24.17
C LEU A 451 4.31 -8.30 23.53
N ALA A 452 5.06 -8.92 22.61
CA ALA A 452 4.69 -10.18 22.00
C ALA A 452 4.58 -11.29 23.06
N ALA A 453 5.56 -11.43 23.96
CA ALA A 453 5.53 -12.41 25.04
C ALA A 453 4.32 -12.23 25.96
N ARG A 454 3.99 -10.98 26.33
CA ARG A 454 2.78 -10.64 27.11
C ARG A 454 1.48 -10.97 26.37
N ALA A 455 1.49 -10.93 25.04
CA ALA A 455 0.37 -11.37 24.20
C ALA A 455 0.34 -12.90 23.97
N GLY A 456 1.21 -13.67 24.64
CA GLY A 456 1.30 -15.13 24.51
C GLY A 456 2.31 -15.63 23.46
N GLY A 457 3.10 -14.73 22.85
CA GLY A 457 4.31 -15.03 22.06
C GLY A 457 4.13 -15.88 20.80
N SER A 458 2.88 -16.14 20.40
CA SER A 458 2.53 -17.18 19.43
C SER A 458 1.71 -16.67 18.25
N ASN A 459 1.37 -15.38 18.17
CA ASN A 459 0.51 -14.84 17.11
C ASN A 459 0.70 -13.31 16.96
N ASP A 460 1.13 -12.86 15.77
CA ASP A 460 1.33 -11.43 15.49
C ASP A 460 0.00 -10.64 15.52
N PHE A 461 -1.12 -11.26 15.13
CA PHE A 461 -2.45 -10.61 15.19
C PHE A 461 -2.87 -10.35 16.64
N LEU A 462 -2.53 -11.27 17.56
CA LEU A 462 -2.82 -11.10 18.98
C LEU A 462 -1.91 -10.06 19.63
N MET A 463 -0.68 -9.90 19.14
CA MET A 463 0.20 -8.80 19.52
C MET A 463 -0.42 -7.45 19.17
N LEU A 464 -1.00 -7.29 17.97
CA LEU A 464 -1.71 -6.07 17.57
C LEU A 464 -2.91 -5.77 18.49
N LEU A 465 -3.71 -6.80 18.84
CA LEU A 465 -4.81 -6.67 19.80
C LEU A 465 -4.32 -6.20 21.17
N CYS A 466 -3.29 -6.85 21.72
CA CYS A 466 -2.74 -6.53 23.03
C CYS A 466 -2.21 -5.08 23.09
N ILE A 467 -1.55 -4.63 22.02
CA ILE A 467 -1.09 -3.25 21.88
C ILE A 467 -2.26 -2.27 21.90
N PHE A 468 -3.30 -2.54 21.11
CA PHE A 468 -4.48 -1.70 21.02
C PHE A 468 -5.20 -1.58 22.37
N GLU A 469 -5.45 -2.70 23.05
CA GLU A 469 -6.13 -2.73 24.35
C GLU A 469 -5.35 -2.01 25.44
N LYS A 470 -4.03 -2.26 25.53
CA LYS A 470 -3.18 -1.63 26.54
C LYS A 470 -3.05 -0.14 26.36
N CYS A 471 -2.91 0.32 25.11
CA CYS A 471 -2.85 1.74 24.83
C CYS A 471 -4.19 2.42 25.18
N ARG A 472 -5.31 1.79 24.81
CA ARG A 472 -6.65 2.32 25.10
C ARG A 472 -6.94 2.38 26.60
N ALA A 473 -6.43 1.43 27.38
CA ALA A 473 -6.59 1.39 28.83
C ALA A 473 -5.61 2.32 29.58
N SER A 474 -4.62 2.90 28.90
CA SER A 474 -3.64 3.79 29.53
C SER A 474 -4.24 5.17 29.83
N GLU A 475 -3.88 5.75 30.98
CA GLU A 475 -4.25 7.13 31.35
C GLU A 475 -3.67 8.16 30.37
N ASN A 476 -2.48 7.90 29.83
CA ASN A 476 -1.84 8.74 28.82
C ASN A 476 -1.38 7.89 27.62
N PRO A 477 -2.30 7.61 26.67
CA PRO A 477 -2.03 6.76 25.51
C PRO A 477 -0.86 7.24 24.64
N SER A 478 -0.65 8.56 24.55
CA SER A 478 0.45 9.15 23.78
C SER A 478 1.80 8.89 24.45
N ALA A 479 1.89 9.04 25.78
CA ALA A 479 3.11 8.74 26.52
C ALA A 479 3.40 7.23 26.48
N TRP A 480 2.39 6.39 26.72
CA TRP A 480 2.51 4.94 26.64
C TRP A 480 3.04 4.47 25.28
N SER A 481 2.52 5.04 24.19
CA SER A 481 2.97 4.69 22.84
C SER A 481 4.43 5.05 22.61
N LYS A 482 4.89 6.19 23.13
CA LYS A 482 6.28 6.62 23.05
C LYS A 482 7.21 5.67 23.80
N ASP A 483 6.82 5.27 25.02
CA ASP A 483 7.62 4.37 25.86
C ASP A 483 7.73 2.96 25.28
N HIS A 484 6.77 2.55 24.45
CA HIS A 484 6.70 1.23 23.83
C HIS A 484 7.13 1.21 22.35
N TRP A 485 7.70 2.31 21.82
CA TRP A 485 8.12 2.42 20.43
C TRP A 485 6.98 2.13 19.44
N ILE A 486 5.83 2.75 19.68
CA ILE A 486 4.61 2.63 18.87
C ILE A 486 4.19 4.02 18.36
N HIS A 487 3.81 4.10 17.08
CA HIS A 487 3.32 5.32 16.46
C HIS A 487 1.92 5.68 16.99
N TRP A 488 1.87 6.62 17.94
CA TRP A 488 0.61 7.11 18.53
C TRP A 488 -0.41 7.55 17.48
N ARG A 489 0.01 8.25 16.41
CA ARG A 489 -0.91 8.72 15.36
C ARG A 489 -1.59 7.55 14.62
N ALA A 490 -0.81 6.55 14.21
CA ALA A 490 -1.35 5.36 13.55
C ALA A 490 -2.32 4.62 14.47
N LEU A 491 -1.99 4.52 15.77
CA LEU A 491 -2.85 3.88 16.77
C LEU A 491 -4.13 4.69 17.06
N LYS A 492 -4.04 6.02 17.13
CA LYS A 492 -5.18 6.92 17.25
C LYS A 492 -6.10 6.82 16.02
N SER A 493 -5.53 6.74 14.82
CA SER A 493 -6.29 6.44 13.61
C SER A 493 -6.97 5.08 13.72
N ALA A 494 -6.28 4.05 14.23
CA ALA A 494 -6.88 2.74 14.45
C ALA A 494 -8.05 2.78 15.43
N PHE A 495 -8.03 3.60 16.48
CA PHE A 495 -9.20 3.80 17.36
C PHE A 495 -10.40 4.40 16.61
N SER A 496 -10.16 5.39 15.74
CA SER A 496 -11.21 5.96 14.89
C SER A 496 -11.77 4.94 13.90
N VAL A 497 -10.88 4.17 13.24
CA VAL A 497 -11.27 3.07 12.35
C VAL A 497 -12.12 2.03 13.09
N GLU A 498 -11.69 1.58 14.28
CA GLU A 498 -12.42 0.58 15.07
C GLU A 498 -13.83 1.06 15.42
N THR A 499 -13.96 2.31 15.86
CA THR A 499 -15.26 2.93 16.19
C THR A 499 -16.21 2.88 14.99
N GLN A 500 -15.73 3.21 13.79
CA GLN A 500 -16.56 3.21 12.59
C GLN A 500 -16.88 1.82 12.07
N LEU A 501 -15.91 0.90 12.12
CA LEU A 501 -16.18 -0.50 11.79
C LEU A 501 -17.25 -1.07 12.73
N LYS A 502 -17.20 -0.70 14.01
CA LYS A 502 -18.20 -1.08 15.02
C LYS A 502 -19.58 -0.49 14.71
N GLU A 503 -19.67 0.77 14.28
CA GLU A 503 -20.93 1.40 13.86
C GLU A 503 -21.54 0.72 12.62
N ILE A 504 -20.71 0.45 11.60
CA ILE A 504 -21.14 -0.29 10.41
C ILE A 504 -21.67 -1.66 10.83
N LEU A 505 -20.91 -2.38 11.66
CA LEU A 505 -21.28 -3.71 12.11
C LEU A 505 -22.56 -3.70 12.95
N PHE A 506 -22.72 -2.73 13.86
CA PHE A 506 -23.93 -2.58 14.67
C PHE A 506 -25.18 -2.43 13.80
N ARG A 507 -25.12 -1.57 12.77
CA ARG A 507 -26.19 -1.41 11.78
C ARG A 507 -26.47 -2.69 11.00
N LEU A 508 -25.43 -3.43 10.61
CA LEU A 508 -25.59 -4.69 9.86
C LEU A 508 -26.19 -5.81 10.73
N LYS A 509 -25.82 -5.90 12.01
CA LYS A 509 -26.37 -6.89 12.97
C LYS A 509 -27.87 -6.72 13.22
N GLN A 510 -28.42 -5.55 12.96
CA GLN A 510 -29.87 -5.29 13.05
C GLN A 510 -30.66 -5.86 11.86
N ARG A 511 -29.99 -6.24 10.77
CA ARG A 511 -30.67 -6.84 9.61
C ARG A 511 -31.08 -8.27 9.94
N LYS A 512 -32.26 -8.68 9.48
CA LYS A 512 -32.85 -10.01 9.76
C LYS A 512 -32.02 -11.16 9.19
N ASP A 513 -31.25 -10.91 8.14
CA ASP A 513 -30.42 -11.86 7.40
C ASP A 513 -28.97 -11.94 7.91
N PHE A 514 -28.65 -11.26 9.03
CA PHE A 514 -27.31 -11.32 9.60
C PHE A 514 -27.04 -12.72 10.19
N PRO A 515 -25.91 -13.37 9.84
CA PRO A 515 -25.60 -14.73 10.31
C PRO A 515 -25.36 -14.76 11.81
N GLN A 516 -25.88 -15.79 12.48
CA GLN A 516 -25.62 -16.07 13.89
C GLN A 516 -25.13 -17.51 14.04
N GLU A 517 -24.01 -17.67 14.73
CA GLU A 517 -23.34 -18.94 14.93
C GLU A 517 -22.92 -19.10 16.39
N THR A 518 -22.76 -20.34 16.84
CA THR A 518 -22.27 -20.65 18.18
C THR A 518 -20.95 -21.37 18.11
N PHE A 519 -20.05 -21.07 19.05
CA PHE A 519 -18.77 -21.75 19.12
C PHE A 519 -18.39 -22.05 20.57
N LYS A 520 -17.73 -23.20 20.75
CA LYS A 520 -17.19 -23.66 22.03
C LYS A 520 -15.67 -23.68 21.93
N GLY A 521 -15.01 -22.73 22.60
CA GLY A 521 -13.55 -22.70 22.69
C GLY A 521 -13.02 -21.38 23.25
N SER A 522 -11.71 -21.24 23.30
CA SER A 522 -11.06 -20.04 23.85
C SER A 522 -11.16 -18.83 22.90
N LYS A 523 -11.09 -17.61 23.43
CA LYS A 523 -11.06 -16.37 22.62
C LYS A 523 -9.91 -16.35 21.60
N SER A 524 -8.74 -16.89 21.96
CA SER A 524 -7.58 -16.97 21.07
C SER A 524 -7.83 -17.92 19.90
N GLU A 525 -8.43 -19.09 20.18
CA GLU A 525 -8.78 -20.06 19.15
C GLU A 525 -9.85 -19.53 18.20
N LEU A 526 -10.88 -18.87 18.74
CA LEU A 526 -11.91 -18.15 17.99
C LEU A 526 -11.30 -17.16 16.98
N LEU A 527 -10.38 -16.31 17.43
CA LEU A 527 -9.70 -15.36 16.57
C LEU A 527 -9.01 -16.06 15.40
N ARG A 528 -8.24 -17.12 15.69
CA ARG A 528 -7.49 -17.86 14.65
C ARG A 528 -8.43 -18.50 13.64
N GLN A 529 -9.54 -19.08 14.07
CA GLN A 529 -10.54 -19.65 13.15
C GLN A 529 -11.23 -18.58 12.30
N CYS A 530 -11.55 -17.42 12.87
CA CYS A 530 -12.08 -16.29 12.12
C CYS A 530 -11.08 -15.80 11.06
N LEU A 531 -9.80 -15.70 11.44
CA LEU A 531 -8.72 -15.36 10.52
C LEU A 531 -8.58 -16.40 9.40
N CYS A 532 -8.69 -17.71 9.69
CA CYS A 532 -8.68 -18.75 8.66
C CYS A 532 -9.78 -18.53 7.62
N GLN A 533 -10.99 -18.12 8.01
CA GLN A 533 -12.05 -17.84 7.04
C GLN A 533 -11.70 -16.69 6.09
N GLY A 534 -10.99 -15.67 6.57
CA GLY A 534 -10.60 -14.52 5.74
C GLY A 534 -9.28 -14.66 4.98
N TYR A 535 -8.34 -15.45 5.50
CA TYR A 535 -6.95 -15.55 5.04
C TYR A 535 -6.57 -16.95 4.54
N PHE A 536 -7.51 -17.88 4.33
CA PHE A 536 -7.16 -19.21 3.80
C PHE A 536 -6.52 -19.15 2.41
N THR A 537 -6.75 -18.09 1.63
CA THR A 537 -6.03 -17.85 0.36
C THR A 537 -4.54 -17.56 0.58
N ASN A 538 -4.17 -17.14 1.79
CA ASN A 538 -2.82 -16.79 2.22
C ASN A 538 -2.32 -17.82 3.25
N VAL A 539 -2.59 -19.10 3.01
CA VAL A 539 -2.12 -20.19 3.86
C VAL A 539 -0.82 -20.78 3.31
N ALA A 540 0.11 -21.10 4.20
CA ALA A 540 1.37 -21.76 3.85
C ALA A 540 1.66 -22.93 4.80
N ARG A 541 2.16 -24.01 4.23
CA ARG A 541 2.59 -25.22 4.95
C ARG A 541 4.10 -25.24 5.07
N ARG A 542 4.63 -25.65 6.22
CA ARG A 542 6.06 -25.79 6.41
C ARG A 542 6.66 -26.77 5.40
N SER A 543 7.77 -26.36 4.81
CA SER A 543 8.61 -27.15 3.92
C SER A 543 9.93 -27.48 4.64
N PHE A 544 11.02 -27.63 3.90
CA PHE A 544 12.33 -27.94 4.47
C PHE A 544 12.95 -26.76 5.23
N GLY A 545 13.52 -27.02 6.40
CA GLY A 545 14.24 -26.03 7.20
C GLY A 545 13.33 -24.92 7.76
N LYS A 546 13.63 -23.67 7.38
CA LYS A 546 12.92 -22.43 7.77
C LYS A 546 12.00 -21.89 6.65
N ALA A 547 11.67 -22.71 5.67
CA ALA A 547 10.86 -22.32 4.53
C ALA A 547 9.42 -22.86 4.65
N PHE A 548 8.48 -22.11 4.10
CA PHE A 548 7.07 -22.49 3.96
C PHE A 548 6.70 -22.49 2.48
N CYS A 549 5.66 -23.23 2.11
CA CYS A 549 5.14 -23.36 0.76
C CYS A 549 3.68 -22.90 0.76
N THR A 550 3.31 -21.97 -0.12
CA THR A 550 1.93 -21.48 -0.24
C THR A 550 1.01 -22.56 -0.81
N MET A 551 -0.27 -22.54 -0.40
CA MET A 551 -1.28 -23.48 -0.89
C MET A 551 -2.26 -22.85 -1.90
N ASP A 552 -1.88 -21.70 -2.46
CA ASP A 552 -2.62 -20.95 -3.49
C ASP A 552 -2.67 -21.65 -4.87
N GLY A 553 -2.06 -22.83 -4.99
CA GLY A 553 -1.91 -23.60 -6.22
C GLY A 553 -0.54 -23.42 -6.90
N HIS A 554 0.20 -22.35 -6.58
CA HIS A 554 1.54 -22.11 -7.15
C HIS A 554 2.65 -22.81 -6.38
N GLY A 555 2.48 -23.03 -5.06
CA GLY A 555 3.52 -23.66 -4.24
C GLY A 555 4.75 -22.77 -4.05
N SER A 556 4.56 -21.45 -3.98
CA SER A 556 5.64 -20.48 -3.82
C SER A 556 6.35 -20.66 -2.48
N THR A 557 7.68 -20.64 -2.51
CA THR A 557 8.50 -20.74 -1.30
C THR A 557 8.61 -19.40 -0.60
N VAL A 558 8.23 -19.35 0.67
CA VAL A 558 8.19 -18.13 1.49
C VAL A 558 8.87 -18.33 2.85
N HIS A 559 9.29 -17.24 3.47
CA HIS A 559 9.97 -17.22 4.77
C HIS A 559 9.31 -16.25 5.74
N ILE A 560 9.33 -16.52 7.04
CA ILE A 560 8.85 -15.57 8.04
C ILE A 560 9.77 -14.35 8.08
N HIS A 561 9.21 -13.15 7.99
CA HIS A 561 9.98 -11.91 8.06
C HIS A 561 10.59 -11.71 9.47
N PRO A 562 11.83 -11.18 9.59
CA PRO A 562 12.46 -10.93 10.90
C PRO A 562 11.71 -9.98 11.85
N SER A 563 10.68 -9.30 11.38
CA SER A 563 9.82 -8.46 12.23
C SER A 563 8.73 -9.23 12.96
N SER A 564 8.45 -10.46 12.56
CA SER A 564 7.41 -11.27 13.19
C SER A 564 7.91 -11.75 14.56
N SER A 565 7.00 -11.84 15.52
CA SER A 565 7.27 -12.48 16.82
C SER A 565 7.61 -13.97 16.70
N LEU A 566 7.21 -14.59 15.58
CA LEU A 566 7.42 -16.00 15.27
C LEU A 566 8.76 -16.28 14.55
N PHE A 567 9.53 -15.24 14.22
CA PHE A 567 10.84 -15.42 13.61
C PHE A 567 11.79 -16.18 14.55
N GLY A 568 12.46 -17.20 14.03
CA GLY A 568 13.31 -18.11 14.81
C GLY A 568 12.57 -19.28 15.46
N GLN A 569 11.23 -19.29 15.45
CA GLN A 569 10.39 -20.38 15.98
C GLN A 569 9.86 -21.30 14.86
N GLU A 570 10.36 -21.18 13.63
CA GLU A 570 9.81 -21.85 12.44
C GLU A 570 9.79 -23.37 12.56
N ALA A 571 10.68 -23.94 13.38
CA ALA A 571 10.76 -25.38 13.59
C ALA A 571 9.55 -25.99 14.29
N GLN A 572 8.77 -25.17 15.01
CA GLN A 572 7.61 -25.57 15.80
C GLN A 572 6.27 -25.30 15.08
N LEU A 573 6.31 -24.72 13.87
CA LEU A 573 5.12 -24.30 13.13
C LEU A 573 4.93 -25.22 11.93
N ASP A 574 3.77 -25.85 11.79
CA ASP A 574 3.46 -26.70 10.63
C ASP A 574 2.64 -25.97 9.57
N TRP A 575 1.67 -25.16 10.01
CA TRP A 575 0.77 -24.40 9.16
C TRP A 575 0.64 -22.97 9.66
N ILE A 576 0.69 -22.03 8.72
CA ILE A 576 0.59 -20.60 9.01
C ILE A 576 -0.36 -19.92 8.03
N ILE A 577 -0.98 -18.83 8.48
CA ILE A 577 -1.59 -17.81 7.62
C ILE A 577 -0.81 -16.50 7.78
N PHE A 578 -0.89 -15.64 6.78
CA PHE A 578 -0.19 -14.36 6.78
C PHE A 578 -1.02 -13.24 6.13
N HIS A 579 -0.77 -12.01 6.57
CA HIS A 579 -1.48 -10.83 6.07
C HIS A 579 -0.84 -10.25 4.81
N ASP A 580 0.50 -10.12 4.81
CA ASP A 580 1.23 -9.33 3.82
C ASP A 580 2.53 -10.04 3.39
N VAL A 581 3.06 -9.68 2.22
CA VAL A 581 4.28 -10.23 1.64
C VAL A 581 5.24 -9.12 1.21
N LEU A 582 6.51 -9.28 1.60
CA LEU A 582 7.61 -8.48 1.13
C LEU A 582 8.51 -9.32 0.22
N VAL A 583 8.61 -8.94 -1.06
CA VAL A 583 9.55 -9.55 -1.99
C VAL A 583 10.87 -8.78 -1.98
N THR A 584 11.95 -9.49 -1.70
CA THR A 584 13.34 -8.99 -1.77
C THR A 584 14.18 -10.02 -2.53
N SER A 585 15.43 -10.28 -2.12
CA SER A 585 16.16 -11.47 -2.55
C SER A 585 15.47 -12.77 -2.15
N ARG A 586 14.59 -12.72 -1.13
CA ARG A 586 13.67 -13.79 -0.73
C ARG A 586 12.27 -13.23 -0.54
N VAL A 587 11.27 -14.09 -0.67
CA VAL A 587 9.87 -13.77 -0.37
C VAL A 587 9.63 -13.93 1.12
N TYR A 588 9.30 -12.84 1.80
CA TYR A 588 9.04 -12.81 3.23
C TYR A 588 7.56 -12.57 3.52
N VAL A 589 6.95 -13.38 4.38
CA VAL A 589 5.60 -13.16 4.89
C VAL A 589 5.62 -12.36 6.18
N ARG A 590 4.64 -11.47 6.36
CA ARG A 590 4.49 -10.56 7.50
C ARG A 590 3.14 -10.73 8.18
N THR A 591 3.12 -10.44 9.47
CA THR A 591 1.97 -10.62 10.38
C THR A 591 1.42 -12.03 10.28
N VAL A 592 2.12 -12.94 10.95
CA VAL A 592 1.94 -14.39 10.83
C VAL A 592 1.12 -14.92 12.00
N CYS A 593 0.21 -15.84 11.70
CA CYS A 593 -0.54 -16.60 12.70
C CYS A 593 -0.38 -18.10 12.45
N PRO A 594 0.04 -18.90 13.45
CA PRO A 594 0.01 -20.34 13.34
C PRO A 594 -1.42 -20.85 13.42
N ILE A 595 -1.71 -21.86 12.60
CA ILE A 595 -3.04 -22.46 12.50
C ILE A 595 -2.94 -23.98 12.57
N ARG A 596 -4.08 -24.63 12.77
CA ARG A 596 -4.21 -26.08 12.64
C ARG A 596 -4.83 -26.43 11.29
N TYR A 597 -4.45 -27.58 10.74
CA TYR A 597 -4.93 -28.04 9.43
C TYR A 597 -6.45 -28.25 9.39
N ASP A 598 -7.04 -28.78 10.47
CA ASP A 598 -8.49 -29.01 10.62
C ASP A 598 -9.33 -27.73 10.46
N TRP A 599 -8.74 -26.55 10.70
CA TRP A 599 -9.44 -25.27 10.54
C TRP A 599 -9.54 -24.79 9.10
N VAL A 600 -8.67 -25.29 8.23
CA VAL A 600 -8.59 -24.87 6.82
C VAL A 600 -8.91 -25.98 5.84
N GLU A 601 -8.88 -27.25 6.27
CA GLU A 601 -9.13 -28.42 5.43
C GLU A 601 -10.40 -28.29 4.57
N GLY A 602 -11.52 -27.84 5.16
CA GLY A 602 -12.77 -27.65 4.41
C GLY A 602 -12.77 -26.46 3.44
N LEU A 603 -11.81 -25.54 3.56
CA LEU A 603 -11.64 -24.36 2.71
C LEU A 603 -10.63 -24.59 1.57
N LEU A 604 -9.61 -25.41 1.80
CA LEU A 604 -8.55 -25.69 0.81
C LEU A 604 -9.08 -26.18 -0.55
N PRO A 605 -10.14 -27.02 -0.65
CA PRO A 605 -10.71 -27.40 -1.95
C PRO A 605 -11.15 -26.20 -2.80
N LYS A 606 -11.55 -25.07 -2.20
CA LYS A 606 -11.93 -23.85 -2.93
C LYS A 606 -10.73 -23.13 -3.57
N LEU A 607 -9.49 -23.48 -3.21
CA LEU A 607 -8.29 -22.92 -3.82
C LEU A 607 -7.98 -23.53 -5.19
N HIS A 608 -8.48 -24.75 -5.44
CA HIS A 608 -8.24 -25.51 -6.66
C HIS A 608 -9.19 -25.11 -7.81
N GLU A 609 -8.90 -25.62 -9.01
CA GLU A 609 -9.46 -25.13 -10.28
C GLU A 609 -10.99 -25.03 -10.27
N ILE A 610 -11.45 -23.79 -10.45
CA ILE A 610 -12.84 -23.41 -10.70
C ILE A 610 -12.87 -22.90 -12.14
N ASP A 611 -13.92 -23.22 -12.90
CA ASP A 611 -14.13 -22.58 -14.20
C ASP A 611 -14.44 -21.09 -13.98
N VAL A 612 -13.46 -20.24 -14.24
CA VAL A 612 -13.51 -18.82 -13.91
C VAL A 612 -14.41 -18.05 -14.88
N TYR A 613 -14.64 -18.59 -16.08
CA TYR A 613 -15.49 -17.94 -17.08
C TYR A 613 -16.97 -18.00 -16.68
N ASP A 614 -17.42 -19.06 -16.01
CA ASP A 614 -18.78 -19.17 -15.47
C ASP A 614 -19.08 -18.08 -14.41
N LEU A 615 -18.04 -17.54 -13.75
CA LEU A 615 -18.16 -16.44 -12.77
C LEU A 615 -18.28 -15.06 -13.42
N SER A 616 -17.94 -14.94 -14.70
CA SER A 616 -17.92 -13.64 -15.41
C SER A 616 -19.32 -13.15 -15.79
N ASN A 617 -20.33 -14.03 -15.78
CA ASN A 617 -21.70 -13.79 -16.26
C ASN A 617 -21.76 -13.40 -17.75
N VAL A 618 -20.66 -13.52 -18.49
CA VAL A 618 -20.66 -13.45 -19.94
C VAL A 618 -21.29 -14.75 -20.42
N ALA A 619 -22.50 -14.67 -20.99
CA ALA A 619 -23.06 -15.80 -21.72
C ALA A 619 -22.03 -16.25 -22.77
N ARG A 620 -21.91 -17.56 -23.04
CA ARG A 620 -21.13 -18.10 -24.17
C ARG A 620 -21.73 -17.70 -25.52
N GLU A 621 -22.04 -16.44 -25.70
CA GLU A 621 -22.51 -15.87 -26.95
C GLU A 621 -21.29 -15.23 -27.59
N GLU A 622 -20.86 -15.85 -28.70
CA GLU A 622 -19.74 -15.48 -29.60
C GLU A 622 -18.38 -16.17 -29.42
N VAL A 623 -18.30 -17.32 -28.74
CA VAL A 623 -17.23 -18.27 -29.09
C VAL A 623 -17.77 -19.14 -30.20
N THR A 624 -17.29 -18.94 -31.43
CA THR A 624 -17.65 -19.80 -32.56
C THR A 624 -17.35 -21.26 -32.21
N ASP A 625 -18.14 -22.20 -32.71
CA ASP A 625 -17.90 -23.65 -32.49
C ASP A 625 -16.47 -24.06 -32.88
N GLU A 626 -15.87 -23.33 -33.83
CA GLU A 626 -14.48 -23.47 -34.27
C GLU A 626 -13.45 -23.03 -33.22
N GLU A 627 -13.70 -21.93 -32.51
CA GLU A 627 -12.87 -21.50 -31.40
C GLU A 627 -13.00 -22.46 -30.23
N MET A 628 -14.22 -22.86 -29.85
CA MET A 628 -14.41 -23.89 -28.83
C MET A 628 -13.65 -25.17 -29.19
N ALA A 629 -13.69 -25.62 -30.44
CA ALA A 629 -12.93 -26.78 -30.90
C ALA A 629 -11.40 -26.59 -30.83
N ARG A 630 -10.88 -25.37 -31.09
CA ARG A 630 -9.46 -25.03 -30.91
C ARG A 630 -9.05 -25.03 -29.43
N TRP A 631 -9.88 -24.46 -28.56
CA TRP A 631 -9.64 -24.42 -27.13
C TRP A 631 -9.73 -25.82 -26.53
N GLU A 632 -10.71 -26.63 -26.91
CA GLU A 632 -10.81 -28.02 -26.47
C GLU A 632 -9.60 -28.83 -26.95
N LYS A 633 -9.15 -28.67 -28.20
CA LYS A 633 -7.91 -29.30 -28.69
C LYS A 633 -6.69 -28.86 -27.90
N LYS A 634 -6.57 -27.56 -27.58
CA LYS A 634 -5.46 -27.02 -26.77
C LYS A 634 -5.52 -27.53 -25.33
N ARG A 635 -6.72 -27.64 -24.75
CA ARG A 635 -6.99 -28.15 -23.41
C ARG A 635 -6.75 -29.65 -23.31
N VAL A 636 -7.11 -30.43 -24.32
CA VAL A 636 -6.78 -31.86 -24.43
C VAL A 636 -5.29 -32.07 -24.63
N ALA A 637 -4.61 -31.23 -25.43
CA ALA A 637 -3.15 -31.31 -25.58
C ALA A 637 -2.42 -30.95 -24.28
N GLN A 638 -2.91 -29.94 -23.55
CA GLN A 638 -2.34 -29.50 -22.27
C GLN A 638 -2.64 -30.52 -21.15
N LYS A 639 -3.86 -31.08 -21.12
CA LYS A 639 -4.20 -32.22 -20.27
C LYS A 639 -3.39 -33.47 -20.64
N GLN A 640 -3.11 -33.77 -21.90
CA GLN A 640 -2.26 -34.90 -22.30
C GLN A 640 -0.79 -34.68 -21.91
N MET A 641 -0.32 -33.43 -21.86
CA MET A 641 0.98 -33.09 -21.25
C MET A 641 0.98 -33.24 -19.72
N GLU A 642 -0.13 -32.94 -19.05
CA GLU A 642 -0.27 -33.02 -17.58
C GLU A 642 -0.73 -34.39 -17.04
N THR A 643 -1.37 -35.22 -17.88
CA THR A 643 -1.82 -36.59 -17.57
C THR A 643 -0.76 -37.64 -17.88
N ASN A 644 0.50 -37.24 -18.02
CA ASN A 644 1.58 -38.11 -17.54
C ASN A 644 1.40 -38.25 -16.02
N GLU A 645 0.60 -39.25 -15.65
CA GLU A 645 0.14 -39.60 -14.31
C GLU A 645 1.30 -39.62 -13.30
N ASP A 646 1.46 -38.55 -12.54
CA ASP A 646 2.34 -38.61 -11.38
C ASP A 646 1.99 -37.60 -10.27
N ALA A 647 1.34 -36.47 -10.55
CA ALA A 647 1.19 -35.40 -9.55
C ALA A 647 0.12 -35.67 -8.46
N SER A 648 -1.10 -36.06 -8.86
CA SER A 648 -2.23 -36.19 -7.91
C SER A 648 -2.09 -37.43 -7.01
N LYS A 649 -1.69 -38.57 -7.58
CA LYS A 649 -1.43 -39.82 -6.83
C LYS A 649 -0.18 -39.73 -5.94
N LYS A 650 0.84 -38.91 -6.29
CA LYS A 650 2.00 -38.65 -5.39
C LYS A 650 1.64 -37.74 -4.22
N LEU A 651 0.64 -36.88 -4.34
CA LEU A 651 0.27 -35.93 -3.28
C LEU A 651 -0.58 -36.59 -2.19
N GLU A 652 -1.56 -37.43 -2.56
CA GLU A 652 -2.33 -38.23 -1.59
C GLU A 652 -1.41 -39.19 -0.81
N LYS A 653 -0.47 -39.86 -1.49
CA LYS A 653 0.54 -40.71 -0.83
C LYS A 653 1.50 -39.95 0.08
N ARG A 654 1.71 -38.64 -0.13
CA ARG A 654 2.58 -37.77 0.70
C ARG A 654 1.88 -37.21 1.93
N ASN A 655 0.54 -37.27 1.98
CA ASN A 655 -0.26 -36.69 3.06
C ASN A 655 -0.76 -37.74 4.08
N ASP A 656 -0.46 -39.02 3.88
CA ASP A 656 -0.80 -40.10 4.81
C ASP A 656 0.26 -40.24 5.93
N GLU A 657 -0.16 -40.24 7.21
CA GLU A 657 0.75 -40.35 8.37
C GLU A 657 1.61 -41.62 8.35
N SER A 658 1.10 -42.70 7.75
CA SER A 658 1.78 -43.99 7.61
C SER A 658 3.01 -43.92 6.69
N SER A 659 2.93 -43.19 5.58
CA SER A 659 4.07 -43.05 4.65
C SER A 659 5.17 -42.16 5.23
N ILE A 660 4.80 -41.26 6.15
CA ILE A 660 5.70 -40.32 6.85
C ILE A 660 6.51 -41.05 7.94
N THR A 661 5.91 -41.97 8.70
CA THR A 661 6.62 -42.79 9.69
C THR A 661 7.60 -43.75 9.03
N GLU A 662 7.22 -44.38 7.92
CA GLU A 662 8.12 -45.23 7.15
C GLU A 662 9.31 -44.46 6.56
N ALA A 663 9.08 -43.25 6.04
CA ALA A 663 10.15 -42.40 5.50
C ALA A 663 11.13 -41.95 6.60
N ARG A 664 10.63 -41.63 7.80
CA ARG A 664 11.46 -41.33 8.98
C ARG A 664 12.29 -42.53 9.43
N ALA A 665 11.72 -43.74 9.42
CA ALA A 665 12.43 -44.98 9.77
C ALA A 665 13.59 -45.25 8.80
N ARG A 666 13.35 -45.14 7.48
CA ARG A 666 14.40 -45.32 6.45
C ARG A 666 15.51 -44.27 6.56
N TYR A 667 15.19 -43.03 6.93
CA TYR A 667 16.18 -41.99 7.14
C TYR A 667 17.05 -42.24 8.37
N LEU A 668 16.46 -42.66 9.49
CA LEU A 668 17.20 -43.03 10.71
C LEU A 668 18.14 -44.22 10.46
N GLN A 669 17.70 -45.21 9.68
CA GLN A 669 18.50 -46.37 9.29
C GLN A 669 19.69 -45.97 8.41
N ARG A 670 19.50 -45.08 7.44
CA ARG A 670 20.59 -44.51 6.62
C ARG A 670 21.59 -43.69 7.45
N LYS A 671 21.11 -43.00 8.48
CA LYS A 671 21.96 -42.23 9.39
C LYS A 671 22.80 -43.17 10.26
N GLN A 672 22.21 -44.24 10.81
CA GLN A 672 22.96 -45.26 11.56
C GLN A 672 24.01 -45.97 10.70
N ASN A 673 23.67 -46.35 9.46
CA ASN A 673 24.63 -46.98 8.55
C ASN A 673 25.79 -46.05 8.18
N ARG A 674 25.55 -44.73 8.05
CA ARG A 674 26.60 -43.71 7.85
C ARG A 674 27.48 -43.47 9.08
N PHE A 675 26.97 -43.72 10.27
CA PHE A 675 27.76 -43.66 11.51
C PHE A 675 28.62 -44.91 11.67
N GLN A 676 28.11 -46.10 11.30
CA GLN A 676 28.89 -47.35 11.33
C GLN A 676 30.02 -47.36 10.29
N THR A 677 29.78 -46.84 9.07
CA THR A 677 30.83 -46.73 8.03
C THR A 677 31.91 -45.68 8.31
N LYS A 678 31.75 -44.84 9.34
CA LYS A 678 32.78 -43.88 9.78
C LYS A 678 33.65 -44.38 10.93
N HIS A 679 33.36 -45.55 11.49
CA HIS A 679 34.09 -46.16 12.60
C HIS A 679 34.53 -47.60 12.31
N SER A 680 34.63 -47.97 11.02
CA SER A 680 35.25 -49.20 10.54
C SER A 680 36.48 -48.88 9.71
#